data_AF-A0A497PG12-F1
#
_entry.id   AF-A0A497PG12-F1
#
_cell.length_a   1.000
_cell.length_b   1.000
_cell.length_c   1.000
_cell.angle_alpha   90.00
_cell.angle_beta   90.00
_cell.angle_gamma   90.00
#
_symmetry.space_group_name_H-M   'P 1'
#
loop_
_entity.id
_entity.type
_entity.pdbx_description
1 polymer ?
#
loop_
_entity_poly.entity_id
_entity_poly.type
_entity_poly.pdbx_seq_one_letter_code
_entity_poly.pdbx_strand_id
1 'polypeptide(L)'
;MSGSERSQPLTPSTVEAIRMASISVLGVTTRRGYPIGSAVGSGSMMEQNSDTVAMSVAPLIFAVRDALYDSEGLEVLSMEWELEHAAGMEMVPEQLLIAGGGLEHGVGSHVCVLGWERGVIDPFKMDEYVSRVTKKIADIELAVEANELDYENTGVAVIRKFGDRLNKVLFVDMLDRQFQRAWDSLQIRQEHTKTQAVVTMEYHNDFTTMPPGIKITQRKHIRFMLPDGNEEELIEHFKHRLLTPMGIETVAVKIPQLGQAVLRELNAYAYAIEETDVIKTAIRFLTAFLGADELPVSQAKSLQERATEFTSLMRTAIAAVREAANAHLKSGQTLTLSDHGAQIKSAVRAAGLEDMAVQFAEALVDDLVRSLERQFPTDSEFRAWQMRSAVVHFLLYCERVAHYFGDETRQYLLVASARQAFIAALQEFREQTVTPDMDEVSHLLFDKFYSELYAQLNAIFDRKAFEKSSQATFEEIISIIAREMIEVFGRIDMWDLIEFSDVAQIARTEIQKKYPSENGEPHPRARELMEMLDQLETLVAEIVPDIAQTLLSRAFVASVIERVVVGADLVDELYAEIDRLEEKPEEWRDEARRWIRLYEASVQPSSPLSRRLLDFQELIHERAGTVVSAGSVIARVAFEAEARQKVYDAQLEAWEKECARIEAENTPILERKKKREELISQARADFALESAAYQRQVQEYREKRAVAESSEAPTDALVEPTPPEPLESRLAAIDAQYPPLGEPKPLPPKPEPSTLLINYTELRDLLTERITEMDKSQEELERLFAQRLHQMEQEAAEMTKRITVRLGDDLFEYLLDYAVRSLGRLFPRPVRVYLRDSADRSRIYLVSYENKPKELVVTIGDTVVR
;
A
#
# COMPACT_ATOMS: atom_id res chain seq x y z
N MET A 1 40.69 0.20 -43.47
CA MET A 1 41.58 0.86 -42.49
C MET A 1 40.71 1.74 -41.63
N SER A 2 40.40 1.25 -40.43
CA SER A 2 39.52 1.84 -39.42
C SER A 2 40.33 2.81 -38.57
N GLY A 3 40.05 4.10 -38.70
CA GLY A 3 40.71 5.14 -37.93
C GLY A 3 39.71 6.20 -37.52
N SER A 4 39.04 5.99 -36.39
CA SER A 4 38.65 7.04 -35.46
C SER A 4 38.18 6.38 -34.15
N GLU A 5 39.13 5.87 -33.36
CA GLU A 5 38.90 5.88 -31.92
C GLU A 5 38.78 7.35 -31.54
N ARG A 6 37.54 7.83 -31.35
CA ARG A 6 37.26 9.11 -30.72
C ARG A 6 37.95 9.06 -29.36
N SER A 7 39.02 9.83 -29.21
CA SER A 7 39.65 10.07 -27.93
C SER A 7 38.58 10.55 -26.96
N GLN A 8 38.27 9.73 -25.97
CA GLN A 8 37.36 10.06 -24.88
C GLN A 8 37.83 11.40 -24.27
N PRO A 9 36.96 12.41 -24.13
CA PRO A 9 37.32 13.60 -23.38
C PRO A 9 37.69 13.16 -21.96
N LEU A 10 38.89 13.57 -21.53
CA LEU A 10 39.45 13.25 -20.22
C LEU A 10 38.41 13.52 -19.14
N THR A 11 38.02 12.46 -18.43
CA THR A 11 37.26 12.52 -17.20
C THR A 11 37.92 13.53 -16.24
N PRO A 12 37.14 14.27 -15.44
CA PRO A 12 37.69 15.14 -14.41
C PRO A 12 38.70 14.37 -13.55
N SER A 13 39.56 15.09 -12.80
CA SER A 13 40.32 14.43 -11.74
C SER A 13 39.35 13.59 -10.92
N THR A 14 39.69 12.32 -10.64
CA THR A 14 38.79 11.35 -9.97
C THR A 14 38.14 11.96 -8.71
N VAL A 15 38.85 12.88 -8.05
CA VAL A 15 38.38 13.63 -6.88
C VAL A 15 37.24 14.60 -7.18
N GLU A 16 37.29 15.37 -8.27
CA GLU A 16 36.19 16.26 -8.67
C GLU A 16 34.98 15.47 -9.13
N ALA A 17 35.18 14.36 -9.85
CA ALA A 17 34.08 13.46 -10.21
C ALA A 17 33.43 12.79 -8.98
N ILE A 18 34.22 12.37 -7.99
CA ILE A 18 33.73 11.84 -6.70
C ILE A 18 32.91 12.90 -5.94
N ARG A 19 33.40 14.14 -5.90
CA ARG A 19 32.67 15.29 -5.31
C ARG A 19 31.39 15.58 -6.07
N MET A 20 31.38 15.36 -7.39
CA MET A 20 30.20 15.58 -8.22
C MET A 20 29.11 14.50 -8.08
N ALA A 21 29.45 13.31 -7.59
CA ALA A 21 28.46 12.26 -7.33
C ALA A 21 27.88 12.33 -5.91
N SER A 22 28.67 12.74 -4.92
CA SER A 22 28.29 12.57 -3.50
C SER A 22 27.32 13.65 -3.01
N ILE A 23 26.35 13.27 -2.17
CA ILE A 23 25.38 14.17 -1.54
C ILE A 23 25.25 13.81 -0.06
N SER A 24 25.08 14.80 0.81
CA SER A 24 24.78 14.63 2.23
C SER A 24 23.65 15.54 2.68
N VAL A 25 22.62 14.95 3.29
CA VAL A 25 21.46 15.65 3.85
C VAL A 25 21.35 15.33 5.32
N LEU A 26 21.51 16.34 6.16
CA LEU A 26 21.32 16.27 7.60
C LEU A 26 19.89 16.70 7.93
N GLY A 27 19.11 15.82 8.55
CA GLY A 27 17.78 16.12 9.09
C GLY A 27 17.79 16.02 10.61
N VAL A 28 17.16 16.99 11.28
CA VAL A 28 17.16 17.14 12.74
C VAL A 28 15.77 17.53 13.22
N THR A 29 15.29 16.88 14.28
CA THR A 29 14.10 17.28 15.03
C THR A 29 14.56 17.86 16.36
N THR A 30 14.24 19.13 16.62
CA THR A 30 14.45 19.78 17.92
C THR A 30 13.50 19.21 19.00
N ARG A 31 13.74 19.51 20.28
CA ARG A 31 12.87 19.03 21.38
C ARG A 31 11.42 19.50 21.29
N ARG A 32 11.19 20.66 20.69
CA ARG A 32 9.85 21.21 20.46
C ARG A 32 9.19 20.68 19.18
N GLY A 33 9.81 19.72 18.50
CA GLY A 33 9.28 19.11 17.28
C GLY A 33 9.56 19.91 16.00
N TYR A 34 10.32 21.00 16.04
CA TYR A 34 10.65 21.74 14.82
C TYR A 34 11.66 20.95 13.98
N PRO A 35 11.35 20.68 12.69
CA PRO A 35 12.31 20.10 11.77
C PRO A 35 13.30 21.17 11.31
N ILE A 36 14.58 20.82 11.34
CA ILE A 36 15.69 21.62 10.82
C ILE A 36 16.52 20.69 9.93
N GLY A 37 17.05 21.22 8.85
CA GLY A 37 17.79 20.40 7.92
C GLY A 37 18.74 21.21 7.07
N SER A 38 19.71 20.51 6.51
CA SER A 38 20.72 21.06 5.62
C SER A 38 21.06 20.02 4.57
N ALA A 39 21.25 20.43 3.32
CA ALA A 39 21.73 19.58 2.24
C ALA A 39 22.98 20.18 1.60
N VAL A 40 23.96 19.32 1.35
CA VAL A 40 25.20 19.65 0.66
C VAL A 40 25.38 18.63 -0.46
N GLY A 41 25.59 19.10 -1.67
CA GLY A 41 25.75 18.24 -2.83
C GLY A 41 26.39 18.96 -4.00
N SER A 42 26.60 18.22 -5.08
CA SER A 42 27.33 18.63 -6.26
C SER A 42 26.63 19.61 -7.21
N GLY A 43 25.30 19.74 -7.08
CA GLY A 43 24.51 20.64 -7.91
C GLY A 43 24.42 22.05 -7.32
N SER A 44 24.56 23.08 -8.15
CA SER A 44 24.27 24.46 -7.75
C SER A 44 22.84 24.63 -7.25
N MET A 45 21.89 23.84 -7.76
CA MET A 45 20.50 23.82 -7.28
C MET A 45 20.34 23.17 -5.91
N MET A 46 21.08 22.10 -5.63
CA MET A 46 21.02 21.42 -4.33
C MET A 46 21.47 22.35 -3.20
N GLU A 47 22.57 23.09 -3.40
CA GLU A 47 23.04 24.05 -2.40
C GLU A 47 22.09 25.26 -2.26
N GLN A 48 21.54 25.77 -3.37
CA GLN A 48 20.56 26.86 -3.34
C GLN A 48 19.23 26.49 -2.66
N ASN A 49 18.84 25.22 -2.73
CA ASN A 49 17.58 24.70 -2.17
C ASN A 49 17.83 23.76 -0.97
N SER A 50 18.96 23.93 -0.28
CA SER A 50 19.41 23.05 0.81
C SER A 50 18.31 22.81 1.85
N ASP A 51 17.68 23.88 2.31
CA ASP A 51 16.62 23.83 3.32
C ASP A 51 15.40 23.05 2.80
N THR A 52 14.97 23.33 1.57
CA THR A 52 13.81 22.66 0.95
C THR A 52 14.04 21.16 0.82
N VAL A 53 15.22 20.77 0.33
CA VAL A 53 15.58 19.35 0.16
C VAL A 53 15.57 18.62 1.50
N ALA A 54 16.21 19.21 2.52
CA ALA A 54 16.28 18.58 3.82
C ALA A 54 14.90 18.49 4.50
N MET A 55 14.03 19.49 4.30
CA MET A 55 12.65 19.48 4.79
C MET A 55 11.75 18.49 4.05
N SER A 56 12.06 18.15 2.78
CA SER A 56 11.36 17.07 2.07
C SER A 56 11.83 15.68 2.50
N VAL A 57 13.13 15.49 2.71
CA VAL A 57 13.72 14.17 3.02
C VAL A 57 13.48 13.77 4.49
N ALA A 58 13.58 14.71 5.43
CA ALA A 58 13.50 14.39 6.86
C ALA A 58 12.18 13.72 7.29
N PRO A 59 10.98 14.19 6.87
CA PRO A 59 9.71 13.55 7.21
C PRO A 59 9.60 12.10 6.71
N LEU A 60 10.16 11.79 5.53
CA LEU A 60 10.15 10.42 4.98
C LEU A 60 10.91 9.46 5.91
N ILE A 61 12.03 9.93 6.47
CA ILE A 61 12.86 9.15 7.38
C ILE A 61 12.21 9.06 8.76
N PHE A 62 11.62 10.15 9.26
CA PHE A 62 10.91 10.16 10.54
C PHE A 62 9.70 9.23 10.54
N ALA A 63 8.95 9.15 9.45
CA ALA A 63 7.82 8.22 9.33
C ALA A 63 8.22 6.74 9.55
N VAL A 64 9.44 6.35 9.15
CA VAL A 64 9.98 5.00 9.37
C VAL A 64 10.60 4.86 10.76
N ARG A 65 11.41 5.85 11.17
CA ARG A 65 12.09 5.86 12.48
C ARG A 65 11.07 5.80 13.62
N ASP A 66 10.09 6.70 13.60
CA ASP A 66 9.11 6.86 14.67
C ASP A 66 8.19 5.63 14.71
N ALA A 67 7.79 5.09 13.55
CA ALA A 67 7.03 3.84 13.49
C ALA A 67 7.78 2.66 14.14
N LEU A 68 9.09 2.51 13.90
CA LEU A 68 9.90 1.45 14.55
C LEU A 68 10.10 1.68 16.04
N TYR A 69 10.29 2.93 16.45
CA TYR A 69 10.44 3.28 17.85
C TYR A 69 9.13 3.05 18.62
N ASP A 70 8.01 3.49 18.09
CA ASP A 70 6.69 3.38 18.73
C ASP A 70 6.17 1.94 18.73
N SER A 71 6.44 1.16 17.68
CA SER A 71 6.00 -0.25 17.60
C SER A 71 6.88 -1.23 18.38
N GLU A 72 8.20 -1.07 18.27
CA GLU A 72 9.17 -2.07 18.71
C GLU A 72 10.20 -1.51 19.71
N GLY A 73 10.20 -0.21 20.00
CA GLY A 73 11.25 0.41 20.82
C GLY A 73 12.64 0.37 20.17
N LEU A 74 12.70 0.30 18.83
CA LEU A 74 13.94 0.16 18.07
C LEU A 74 14.38 1.48 17.45
N GLU A 75 15.65 1.82 17.64
CA GLU A 75 16.30 2.96 16.98
C GLU A 75 16.91 2.52 15.65
N VAL A 76 16.78 3.34 14.61
CA VAL A 76 17.46 3.13 13.32
C VAL A 76 18.93 3.52 13.48
N LEU A 77 19.85 2.56 13.30
CA LEU A 77 21.29 2.83 13.21
C LEU A 77 21.66 3.19 11.78
N SER A 78 21.26 2.31 10.85
CA SER A 78 21.41 2.59 9.43
C SER A 78 20.47 1.79 8.55
N MET A 79 20.18 2.34 7.37
CA MET A 79 19.47 1.70 6.27
C MET A 79 20.31 1.86 5.00
N GLU A 80 20.54 0.77 4.29
CA GLU A 80 21.43 0.72 3.14
C GLU A 80 20.73 0.22 1.88
N TRP A 81 20.85 0.99 0.81
CA TRP A 81 20.47 0.60 -0.54
C TRP A 81 21.69 0.64 -1.47
N GLU A 82 21.84 -0.40 -2.26
CA GLU A 82 22.70 -0.40 -3.43
C GLU A 82 21.98 0.28 -4.58
N LEU A 83 22.67 1.19 -5.27
CA LEU A 83 22.11 1.88 -6.41
C LEU A 83 22.59 1.15 -7.66
N GLU A 84 21.68 0.39 -8.27
CA GLU A 84 21.89 -0.16 -9.62
C GLU A 84 21.69 0.97 -10.63
N HIS A 85 22.40 0.94 -11.75
CA HIS A 85 22.23 1.95 -12.79
C HIS A 85 22.22 1.31 -14.17
N ALA A 86 21.46 1.89 -15.09
CA ALA A 86 21.58 1.55 -16.51
C ALA A 86 22.97 1.99 -17.03
N ALA A 87 23.50 1.29 -18.04
CA ALA A 87 24.79 1.64 -18.63
C ALA A 87 24.78 3.09 -19.15
N GLY A 88 25.75 3.89 -18.71
CA GLY A 88 25.86 5.32 -19.04
C GLY A 88 27.29 5.82 -18.93
N MET A 89 27.58 7.00 -19.46
CA MET A 89 28.94 7.59 -19.45
C MET A 89 29.26 8.37 -18.18
N GLU A 90 28.32 8.50 -17.25
CA GLU A 90 28.43 9.35 -16.06
C GLU A 90 28.82 8.54 -14.83
N MET A 91 29.69 9.08 -13.99
CA MET A 91 29.87 8.56 -12.64
C MET A 91 28.64 8.93 -11.82
N VAL A 92 27.87 7.93 -11.42
CA VAL A 92 26.70 8.07 -10.56
C VAL A 92 26.98 7.44 -9.20
N PRO A 93 26.29 7.86 -8.12
CA PRO A 93 26.35 7.17 -6.83
C PRO A 93 26.01 5.70 -6.93
N GLU A 94 26.73 4.87 -6.17
CA GLU A 94 26.51 3.41 -6.11
C GLU A 94 25.82 2.97 -4.81
N GLN A 95 25.71 3.85 -3.81
CA GLN A 95 25.13 3.55 -2.51
C GLN A 95 24.30 4.72 -1.96
N LEU A 96 23.11 4.41 -1.44
CA LEU A 96 22.35 5.29 -0.56
C LEU A 96 22.44 4.72 0.86
N LEU A 97 22.87 5.55 1.79
CA LEU A 97 22.97 5.23 3.21
C LEU A 97 22.20 6.27 4.00
N ILE A 98 21.29 5.82 4.85
CA ILE A 98 20.72 6.67 5.90
C ILE A 98 21.28 6.16 7.21
N ALA A 99 21.87 7.03 8.02
CA ALA A 99 22.48 6.68 9.30
C ALA A 99 22.04 7.63 10.41
N GLY A 100 22.00 7.09 11.63
CA GLY A 100 21.42 7.77 12.78
C GLY A 100 19.90 7.63 12.84
N GLY A 101 19.33 8.10 13.95
CA GLY A 101 17.93 7.86 14.29
C GLY A 101 17.67 7.70 15.78
N GLY A 102 18.71 7.71 16.63
CA GLY A 102 18.53 7.77 18.08
C GLY A 102 18.04 9.12 18.58
N LEU A 103 17.33 9.09 19.71
CA LEU A 103 16.88 10.29 20.43
C LEU A 103 17.86 10.58 21.57
N GLU A 104 18.56 11.71 21.50
CA GLU A 104 19.38 12.20 22.62
C GLU A 104 18.74 13.46 23.21
N HIS A 105 18.35 13.36 24.49
CA HIS A 105 17.66 14.43 25.21
C HIS A 105 16.42 14.97 24.45
N GLY A 106 15.66 14.12 23.75
CA GLY A 106 14.49 14.54 22.97
C GLY A 106 14.79 15.21 21.62
N VAL A 107 16.06 15.27 21.20
CA VAL A 107 16.47 15.69 19.85
C VAL A 107 16.82 14.43 19.06
N GLY A 108 16.30 14.32 17.83
CA GLY A 108 16.62 13.22 16.93
C GLY A 108 17.29 13.75 15.66
N SER A 109 18.37 13.11 15.21
CA SER A 109 19.02 13.48 13.94
C SER A 109 19.30 12.25 13.09
N HIS A 110 19.29 12.44 11.77
CA HIS A 110 19.73 11.45 10.80
C HIS A 110 20.54 12.15 9.70
N VAL A 111 21.43 11.39 9.06
CA VAL A 111 22.09 11.80 7.83
C VAL A 111 21.70 10.85 6.71
N CYS A 112 21.24 11.40 5.59
CA CYS A 112 21.09 10.70 4.33
C CYS A 112 22.32 11.01 3.45
N VAL A 113 22.92 9.98 2.88
CA VAL A 113 24.19 10.06 2.16
C VAL A 113 24.11 9.28 0.86
N LEU A 114 24.49 9.92 -0.24
CA LEU A 114 24.80 9.27 -1.50
C LEU A 114 26.31 9.10 -1.64
N GLY A 115 26.75 7.84 -1.59
CA GLY A 115 28.14 7.44 -1.74
C GLY A 115 28.47 7.08 -3.19
N TRP A 116 29.65 7.49 -3.65
CA TRP A 116 30.11 7.22 -5.01
C TRP A 116 30.54 5.75 -5.25
N GLU A 117 31.03 5.07 -4.22
CA GLU A 117 31.45 3.66 -4.28
C GLU A 117 30.90 2.90 -3.08
N ARG A 118 30.47 1.66 -3.32
CA ARG A 118 29.91 0.79 -2.28
C ARG A 118 30.92 0.49 -1.18
N GLY A 119 30.49 0.60 0.07
CA GLY A 119 31.32 0.23 1.22
C GLY A 119 32.39 1.26 1.58
N VAL A 120 32.38 2.44 0.95
CA VAL A 120 33.22 3.58 1.34
C VAL A 120 32.82 4.16 2.70
N ILE A 121 31.52 4.11 3.03
CA ILE A 121 30.99 4.70 4.25
C ILE A 121 30.68 3.61 5.27
N ASP A 122 31.30 3.69 6.43
CA ASP A 122 31.01 2.82 7.58
C ASP A 122 29.78 3.34 8.33
N PRO A 123 28.66 2.57 8.36
CA PRO A 123 27.42 3.01 8.99
C PRO A 123 27.54 3.22 10.51
N PHE A 124 28.35 2.41 11.21
CA PHE A 124 28.51 2.51 12.67
C PHE A 124 29.33 3.73 13.06
N LYS A 125 30.41 4.01 12.32
CA LYS A 125 31.15 5.26 12.51
C LYS A 125 30.27 6.46 12.19
N MET A 126 29.49 6.40 11.12
CA MET A 126 28.57 7.47 10.76
C MET A 126 27.52 7.70 11.87
N ASP A 127 26.93 6.64 12.44
CA ASP A 127 26.03 6.74 13.60
C ASP A 127 26.70 7.42 14.81
N GLU A 128 27.96 7.08 15.11
CA GLU A 128 28.71 7.72 16.20
C GLU A 128 28.95 9.21 15.92
N TYR A 129 29.24 9.59 14.67
CA TYR A 129 29.33 10.99 14.26
C TYR A 129 27.98 11.70 14.37
N VAL A 130 26.89 11.09 13.90
CA VAL A 130 25.54 11.65 13.96
C VAL A 130 25.10 11.80 15.41
N SER A 131 25.35 10.83 16.29
CA SER A 131 25.05 10.93 17.72
C SER A 131 25.75 12.12 18.36
N ARG A 132 27.04 12.35 18.04
CA ARG A 132 27.77 13.54 18.50
C ARG A 132 27.20 14.85 17.94
N VAL A 133 26.68 14.84 16.71
CA VAL A 133 25.99 15.99 16.10
C VAL A 133 24.67 16.25 16.83
N THR A 134 23.85 15.23 17.07
CA THR A 134 22.59 15.29 17.82
C THR A 134 22.83 15.90 19.21
N LYS A 135 23.82 15.40 19.94
CA LYS A 135 24.20 15.95 21.25
C LYS A 135 24.54 17.44 21.20
N LYS A 136 25.38 17.83 20.24
CA LYS A 136 25.78 19.24 20.08
C LYS A 136 24.58 20.13 19.76
N ILE A 137 23.65 19.65 18.94
CA ILE A 137 22.44 20.41 18.63
C ILE A 137 21.55 20.54 19.86
N ALA A 138 21.38 19.47 20.64
CA ALA A 138 20.65 19.52 21.91
C ALA A 138 21.29 20.49 22.92
N ASP A 139 22.62 20.54 22.99
CA ASP A 139 23.37 21.50 23.83
C ASP A 139 23.15 22.95 23.35
N ILE A 140 23.12 23.19 22.04
CA ILE A 140 22.83 24.51 21.45
C ILE A 140 21.39 24.92 21.72
N GLU A 141 20.43 24.02 21.56
CA GLU A 141 19.02 24.27 21.86
C GLU A 141 18.82 24.65 23.33
N LEU A 142 19.44 23.90 24.25
CA LEU A 142 19.48 24.23 25.67
C LEU A 142 20.07 25.63 25.93
N ALA A 143 21.13 25.99 25.22
CA ALA A 143 21.75 27.31 25.35
C ALA A 143 20.84 28.43 24.81
N VAL A 144 20.09 28.18 23.73
CA VAL A 144 19.10 29.13 23.21
C VAL A 144 18.02 29.40 24.26
N GLU A 145 17.49 28.34 24.87
CA GLU A 145 16.46 28.46 25.91
C GLU A 145 17.01 29.14 27.19
N ALA A 146 18.20 28.76 27.64
CA ALA A 146 18.81 29.33 28.83
C ALA A 146 19.17 30.82 28.71
N ASN A 147 19.37 31.31 27.48
CA ASN A 147 19.65 32.73 27.21
C ASN A 147 18.38 33.53 26.90
N GLU A 148 17.17 32.95 27.08
CA GLU A 148 15.87 33.59 26.83
C GLU A 148 15.76 34.18 25.40
N LEU A 149 16.45 33.57 24.43
CA LEU A 149 16.27 33.93 23.03
C LEU A 149 14.88 33.54 22.59
N ASP A 150 14.25 34.39 21.78
CA ASP A 150 12.99 34.03 21.14
C ASP A 150 13.21 32.81 20.24
N TYR A 151 12.60 31.69 20.66
CA TYR A 151 12.91 30.37 20.11
C TYR A 151 12.57 30.29 18.63
N GLU A 152 11.39 30.82 18.24
CA GLU A 152 10.88 30.72 16.87
C GLU A 152 11.63 31.63 15.90
N ASN A 153 11.84 32.91 16.24
CA ASN A 153 12.47 33.84 15.28
C ASN A 153 14.00 33.77 15.31
N THR A 154 14.62 33.61 16.49
CA THR A 154 16.08 33.71 16.64
C THR A 154 16.71 32.36 16.96
N GLY A 155 16.08 31.56 17.82
CA GLY A 155 16.59 30.26 18.27
C GLY A 155 16.77 29.26 17.13
N VAL A 156 15.70 28.99 16.37
CA VAL A 156 15.72 28.07 15.21
C VAL A 156 16.75 28.53 14.16
N ALA A 157 16.86 29.83 13.91
CA ALA A 157 17.84 30.38 12.96
C ALA A 157 19.29 30.13 13.41
N VAL A 158 19.58 30.19 14.72
CA VAL A 158 20.89 29.84 15.27
C VAL A 158 21.15 28.36 15.11
N ILE A 159 20.20 27.50 15.50
CA ILE A 159 20.34 26.04 15.39
C ILE A 159 20.58 25.63 13.93
N ARG A 160 19.86 26.24 12.97
CA ARG A 160 20.03 26.00 11.53
C ARG A 160 21.46 26.31 11.06
N LYS A 161 22.01 27.47 11.41
CA LYS A 161 23.39 27.83 11.04
C LYS A 161 24.43 26.85 11.58
N PHE A 162 24.21 26.31 12.78
CA PHE A 162 25.06 25.25 13.31
C PHE A 162 24.86 23.93 12.57
N GLY A 163 23.62 23.56 12.25
CA GLY A 163 23.29 22.41 11.40
C GLY A 163 24.01 22.46 10.05
N ASP A 164 23.96 23.60 9.34
CA ASP A 164 24.64 23.79 8.06
C ASP A 164 26.15 23.60 8.18
N ARG A 165 26.75 24.17 9.22
CA ARG A 165 28.19 24.04 9.45
C ARG A 165 28.56 22.59 9.77
N LEU A 166 27.76 21.90 10.58
CA LEU A 166 28.00 20.50 10.94
C LEU A 166 27.85 19.60 9.71
N ASN A 167 26.84 19.82 8.88
CA ASN A 167 26.64 19.05 7.64
C ASN A 167 27.78 19.27 6.65
N LYS A 168 28.26 20.51 6.48
CA LYS A 168 29.44 20.80 5.64
C LYS A 168 30.70 20.10 6.13
N VAL A 169 30.92 20.05 7.44
CA VAL A 169 32.05 19.32 8.03
C VAL A 169 31.89 17.82 7.77
N LEU A 170 30.71 17.25 8.02
CA LEU A 170 30.41 15.84 7.78
C LEU A 170 30.63 15.44 6.30
N PHE A 171 30.17 16.29 5.37
CA PHE A 171 30.34 16.07 3.93
C PHE A 171 31.82 16.08 3.53
N VAL A 172 32.62 17.02 4.04
CA VAL A 172 34.06 17.07 3.77
C VAL A 172 34.77 15.84 4.37
N ASP A 173 34.40 15.49 5.60
CA ASP A 173 34.96 14.35 6.32
C ASP A 173 34.67 13.04 5.56
N MET A 174 33.46 12.85 5.04
CA MET A 174 33.05 11.73 4.18
C MET A 174 33.87 11.64 2.88
N LEU A 175 34.22 12.79 2.28
CA LEU A 175 35.03 12.85 1.06
C LEU A 175 36.52 12.57 1.33
N ASP A 176 37.00 12.78 2.56
CA ASP A 176 38.36 12.46 2.95
C ASP A 176 38.54 10.95 3.17
N ARG A 177 39.73 10.44 2.86
CA ARG A 177 40.11 9.01 2.97
C ARG A 177 39.99 8.43 4.39
N GLN A 178 39.60 9.24 5.38
CA GLN A 178 39.45 8.85 6.78
C GLN A 178 38.21 7.97 7.03
N PHE A 179 37.20 7.99 6.14
CA PHE A 179 36.13 6.97 6.12
C PHE A 179 36.48 5.77 5.23
N GLN A 180 37.38 5.94 4.27
CA GLN A 180 37.81 4.92 3.27
C GLN A 180 38.76 3.83 3.83
N ARG A 181 38.95 3.73 5.14
CA ARG A 181 39.76 2.66 5.74
C ARG A 181 39.13 2.13 7.02
N ALA A 182 38.41 1.02 6.90
CA ALA A 182 38.43 -0.10 7.83
C ALA A 182 37.63 -1.27 7.23
N TRP A 183 38.30 -2.17 6.51
CA TRP A 183 37.81 -3.53 6.27
C TRP A 183 37.71 -4.36 7.58
N ASP A 184 37.53 -3.72 8.75
CA ASP A 184 37.83 -4.28 10.08
C ASP A 184 36.83 -3.91 11.19
N SER A 185 35.88 -2.98 11.00
CA SER A 185 34.83 -2.70 12.00
C SER A 185 33.65 -3.66 11.80
N LEU A 186 33.69 -4.81 12.50
CA LEU A 186 32.51 -5.58 12.96
C LEU A 186 31.26 -5.46 12.06
N GLN A 187 31.34 -5.89 10.80
CA GLN A 187 30.12 -6.11 10.03
C GLN A 187 29.42 -7.30 10.67
N ILE A 188 28.37 -7.05 11.45
CA ILE A 188 27.45 -8.10 11.87
C ILE A 188 26.90 -8.69 10.58
N ARG A 189 27.35 -9.89 10.26
CA ARG A 189 26.87 -10.65 9.11
C ARG A 189 25.65 -11.44 9.53
N GLN A 190 24.86 -11.85 8.56
CA GLN A 190 23.71 -12.72 8.80
C GLN A 190 24.10 -13.99 9.59
N GLU A 191 25.28 -14.52 9.34
CA GLU A 191 25.88 -15.67 10.07
C GLU A 191 26.10 -15.42 11.58
N HIS A 192 26.24 -14.15 11.99
CA HIS A 192 26.46 -13.75 13.39
C HIS A 192 25.15 -13.48 14.13
N THR A 193 24.02 -13.55 13.44
CA THR A 193 22.69 -13.24 14.00
C THR A 193 21.86 -14.48 14.21
N LYS A 194 21.07 -14.49 15.28
CA LYS A 194 20.06 -15.50 15.52
C LYS A 194 18.81 -15.12 14.72
N THR A 195 18.57 -15.84 13.61
CA THR A 195 17.43 -15.54 12.74
C THR A 195 16.11 -15.77 13.47
N GLN A 196 15.27 -14.74 13.50
CA GLN A 196 14.00 -14.73 14.21
C GLN A 196 12.81 -14.89 13.26
N ALA A 197 12.90 -14.28 12.08
CA ALA A 197 11.83 -14.29 11.09
C ALA A 197 12.37 -14.22 9.66
N VAL A 198 11.66 -14.85 8.73
CA VAL A 198 11.87 -14.72 7.28
C VAL A 198 10.53 -14.36 6.66
N VAL A 199 10.49 -13.22 5.98
CA VAL A 199 9.30 -12.69 5.30
C VAL A 199 9.56 -12.70 3.81
N THR A 200 8.66 -13.30 3.04
CA THR A 200 8.73 -13.30 1.58
C THR A 200 7.62 -12.40 1.04
N MET A 201 8.02 -11.34 0.34
CA MET A 201 7.12 -10.38 -0.29
C MET A 201 7.13 -10.56 -1.79
N GLU A 202 5.97 -10.42 -2.42
CA GLU A 202 5.89 -10.22 -3.87
C GLU A 202 6.15 -8.75 -4.20
N TYR A 203 6.96 -8.51 -5.23
CA TYR A 203 7.25 -7.15 -5.67
C TYR A 203 7.39 -7.07 -7.18
N HIS A 204 7.19 -5.86 -7.69
CA HIS A 204 7.56 -5.48 -9.04
C HIS A 204 8.42 -4.23 -9.01
N ASN A 205 9.18 -4.04 -10.09
CA ASN A 205 9.91 -2.80 -10.30
C ASN A 205 8.91 -1.73 -10.74
N ASP A 206 8.81 -0.67 -9.96
CA ASP A 206 7.91 0.45 -10.18
C ASP A 206 8.65 1.56 -10.93
N PHE A 207 8.11 1.89 -12.11
CA PHE A 207 8.60 2.93 -12.99
C PHE A 207 7.61 4.10 -13.11
N THR A 208 6.52 4.11 -12.33
CA THR A 208 5.52 5.21 -12.33
C THR A 208 6.12 6.55 -11.90
N THR A 209 7.25 6.52 -11.18
CA THR A 209 8.01 7.69 -10.77
C THR A 209 9.49 7.49 -11.05
N MET A 210 10.19 8.60 -11.29
CA MET A 210 11.62 8.61 -11.57
C MET A 210 12.36 9.28 -10.39
N PRO A 211 13.39 8.65 -9.81
CA PRO A 211 13.95 7.34 -10.17
C PRO A 211 13.00 6.16 -9.89
N PRO A 212 13.16 5.05 -10.65
CA PRO A 212 12.40 3.83 -10.41
C PRO A 212 12.74 3.19 -9.07
N GLY A 213 11.89 2.31 -8.57
CA GLY A 213 12.07 1.64 -7.29
C GLY A 213 11.33 0.32 -7.19
N ILE A 214 11.22 -0.20 -5.96
CA ILE A 214 10.52 -1.45 -5.68
C ILE A 214 9.15 -1.11 -5.11
N LYS A 215 8.08 -1.63 -5.73
CA LYS A 215 6.74 -1.62 -5.13
C LYS A 215 6.40 -3.03 -4.65
N ILE A 216 6.11 -3.12 -3.36
CA ILE A 216 5.66 -4.36 -2.73
C ILE A 216 4.15 -4.46 -2.94
N THR A 217 3.67 -5.57 -3.47
CA THR A 217 2.24 -5.80 -3.74
C THR A 217 1.60 -6.54 -2.59
N GLN A 218 2.15 -7.70 -2.22
CA GLN A 218 1.58 -8.54 -1.17
C GLN A 218 2.63 -9.35 -0.40
N ARG A 219 2.27 -9.75 0.81
CA ARG A 219 3.05 -10.68 1.63
C ARG A 219 2.70 -12.13 1.24
N LYS A 220 3.62 -12.86 0.60
CA LYS A 220 3.41 -14.27 0.25
C LYS A 220 3.45 -15.19 1.46
N HIS A 221 4.44 -14.98 2.33
CA HIS A 221 4.67 -15.87 3.47
C HIS A 221 5.43 -15.14 4.58
N ILE A 222 5.12 -15.51 5.82
CA ILE A 222 5.90 -15.14 6.99
C ILE A 222 6.25 -16.39 7.79
N ARG A 223 7.54 -16.60 8.04
CA ARG A 223 8.05 -17.70 8.85
C ARG A 223 8.68 -17.16 10.12
N PHE A 224 8.12 -17.47 11.27
CA PHE A 224 8.80 -17.24 12.54
C PHE A 224 9.64 -18.46 12.90
N MET A 225 10.81 -18.22 13.49
CA MET A 225 11.75 -19.27 13.87
C MET A 225 12.20 -19.06 15.31
N LEU A 226 12.30 -20.17 16.04
CA LEU A 226 13.03 -20.21 17.30
C LEU A 226 14.50 -20.50 16.98
N PRO A 227 15.44 -19.70 17.47
CA PRO A 227 16.86 -19.99 17.30
C PRO A 227 17.27 -21.22 18.12
N ASP A 228 18.51 -21.69 17.95
CA ASP A 228 19.07 -22.72 18.81
C ASP A 228 19.37 -22.14 20.22
N GLY A 229 18.91 -22.82 21.27
CA GLY A 229 19.08 -22.40 22.66
C GLY A 229 18.37 -23.32 23.65
N ASN A 230 18.64 -23.14 24.95
CA ASN A 230 17.83 -23.77 25.99
C ASN A 230 16.51 -22.98 26.21
N GLU A 231 15.53 -23.56 26.89
CA GLU A 231 14.20 -22.95 27.04
C GLU A 231 14.24 -21.55 27.70
N GLU A 232 15.09 -21.35 28.72
CA GLU A 232 15.25 -20.07 29.39
C GLU A 232 15.80 -18.98 28.44
N GLU A 233 16.81 -19.33 27.64
CA GLU A 233 17.38 -18.46 26.62
C GLU A 233 16.37 -18.14 25.52
N LEU A 234 15.51 -19.10 25.13
CA LEU A 234 14.48 -18.89 24.12
C LEU A 234 13.37 -17.98 24.62
N ILE A 235 12.94 -18.14 25.88
CA ILE A 235 11.94 -17.26 26.51
C ILE A 235 12.49 -15.84 26.62
N GLU A 236 13.74 -15.68 27.06
CA GLU A 236 14.36 -14.36 27.14
C GLU A 236 14.56 -13.75 25.75
N HIS A 237 15.00 -14.54 24.77
CA HIS A 237 15.09 -14.10 23.38
C HIS A 237 13.74 -13.60 22.84
N PHE A 238 12.63 -14.25 23.20
CA PHE A 238 11.29 -13.89 22.75
C PHE A 238 10.89 -12.44 23.12
N LYS A 239 11.28 -11.95 24.30
CA LYS A 239 11.00 -10.57 24.75
C LYS A 239 11.63 -9.51 23.86
N HIS A 240 12.72 -9.86 23.18
CA HIS A 240 13.51 -8.97 22.34
C HIS A 240 13.29 -9.25 20.85
N ARG A 241 12.22 -9.94 20.46
CA ARG A 241 11.94 -10.16 19.02
C ARG A 241 11.31 -8.93 18.39
N LEU A 242 11.36 -8.87 17.06
CA LEU A 242 10.48 -7.99 16.31
C LEU A 242 9.13 -8.70 16.19
N LEU A 243 8.14 -8.21 16.93
CA LEU A 243 6.93 -8.96 17.23
C LEU A 243 5.73 -8.48 16.44
N THR A 244 5.56 -7.18 16.25
CA THR A 244 4.32 -6.56 15.82
C THR A 244 4.14 -6.57 14.29
N PRO A 245 2.90 -6.61 13.76
CA PRO A 245 2.65 -6.49 12.33
C PRO A 245 3.20 -5.19 11.74
N MET A 246 3.05 -4.06 12.46
CA MET A 246 3.55 -2.76 12.01
C MET A 246 5.08 -2.73 11.92
N GLY A 247 5.78 -3.34 12.88
CA GLY A 247 7.24 -3.49 12.82
C GLY A 247 7.66 -4.28 11.57
N ILE A 248 6.99 -5.40 11.28
CA ILE A 248 7.29 -6.23 10.12
C ILE A 248 6.97 -5.51 8.81
N GLU A 249 5.83 -4.83 8.73
CA GLU A 249 5.46 -4.03 7.56
C GLU A 249 6.47 -2.89 7.33
N THR A 250 6.90 -2.21 8.39
CA THR A 250 7.86 -1.12 8.28
C THR A 250 9.19 -1.62 7.70
N VAL A 251 9.67 -2.76 8.17
CA VAL A 251 10.90 -3.38 7.68
C VAL A 251 10.73 -3.99 6.28
N ALA A 252 9.64 -4.70 6.01
CA ALA A 252 9.46 -5.46 4.77
C ALA A 252 8.87 -4.64 3.61
N VAL A 253 8.23 -3.50 3.89
CA VAL A 253 7.52 -2.66 2.89
C VAL A 253 8.06 -1.23 2.90
N LYS A 254 7.95 -0.53 4.03
CA LYS A 254 8.22 0.92 4.09
C LYS A 254 9.70 1.23 3.84
N ILE A 255 10.63 0.46 4.42
CA ILE A 255 12.06 0.65 4.17
C ILE A 255 12.42 0.37 2.70
N PRO A 256 12.09 -0.77 2.08
CA PRO A 256 12.35 -0.98 0.66
C PRO A 256 11.88 0.17 -0.24
N GLN A 257 10.70 0.71 0.01
CA GLN A 257 10.11 1.83 -0.76
C GLN A 257 10.72 3.21 -0.43
N LEU A 258 11.24 3.40 0.80
CA LEU A 258 11.85 4.66 1.25
C LEU A 258 13.02 5.10 0.36
N GLY A 259 13.83 4.15 -0.12
CA GLY A 259 14.98 4.46 -0.98
C GLY A 259 14.60 5.23 -2.24
N GLN A 260 13.48 4.85 -2.88
CA GLN A 260 12.96 5.54 -4.07
C GLN A 260 12.44 6.94 -3.70
N ALA A 261 11.68 7.05 -2.63
CA ALA A 261 11.10 8.33 -2.18
C ALA A 261 12.21 9.36 -1.86
N VAL A 262 13.24 8.94 -1.12
CA VAL A 262 14.38 9.82 -0.79
C VAL A 262 15.15 10.21 -2.05
N LEU A 263 15.47 9.26 -2.92
CA LEU A 263 16.16 9.58 -4.17
C LEU A 263 15.37 10.54 -5.04
N ARG A 264 14.04 10.43 -5.09
CA ARG A 264 13.18 11.35 -5.84
C ARG A 264 13.33 12.78 -5.37
N GLU A 265 13.25 13.00 -4.05
CA GLU A 265 13.41 14.34 -3.46
C GLU A 265 14.82 14.90 -3.70
N LEU A 266 15.86 14.06 -3.66
CA LEU A 266 17.22 14.48 -4.02
C LEU A 266 17.34 14.80 -5.52
N ASN A 267 16.76 13.96 -6.38
CA ASN A 267 16.86 14.06 -7.84
C ASN A 267 16.20 15.34 -8.38
N ALA A 268 15.16 15.82 -7.70
CA ALA A 268 14.49 17.07 -8.05
C ALA A 268 15.44 18.28 -8.06
N TYR A 269 16.53 18.25 -7.29
CA TYR A 269 17.49 19.36 -7.15
C TYR A 269 18.94 18.98 -7.51
N ALA A 270 19.21 17.70 -7.80
CA ALA A 270 20.55 17.18 -8.11
C ALA A 270 20.95 17.46 -9.58
N TYR A 271 20.92 18.72 -9.99
CA TYR A 271 21.40 19.16 -11.31
C TYR A 271 22.09 20.52 -11.27
N ALA A 272 22.82 20.84 -12.33
CA ALA A 272 23.49 22.12 -12.51
C ALA A 272 22.62 23.07 -13.33
N ILE A 273 22.46 24.31 -12.84
CA ILE A 273 21.68 25.34 -13.54
C ILE A 273 22.27 25.62 -14.92
N GLU A 274 23.60 25.63 -15.02
CA GLU A 274 24.35 25.82 -16.27
C GLU A 274 23.93 24.84 -17.36
N GLU A 275 23.73 23.57 -17.00
CA GLU A 275 23.30 22.55 -17.96
C GLU A 275 21.87 22.82 -18.46
N THR A 276 20.98 23.26 -17.57
CA THR A 276 19.60 23.61 -17.95
C THR A 276 19.53 24.84 -18.85
N ASP A 277 20.37 25.85 -18.60
CA ASP A 277 20.45 27.06 -19.43
C ASP A 277 20.87 26.68 -20.86
N VAL A 278 21.89 25.81 -21.00
CA VAL A 278 22.35 25.30 -22.31
C VAL A 278 21.26 24.51 -23.04
N ILE A 279 20.50 23.65 -22.34
CA ILE A 279 19.42 22.87 -22.97
C ILE A 279 18.29 23.76 -23.45
N LYS A 280 17.86 24.74 -22.64
CA LYS A 280 16.83 25.70 -23.06
C LYS A 280 17.25 26.46 -24.31
N THR A 281 18.52 26.86 -24.37
CA THR A 281 19.09 27.46 -25.58
C THR A 281 19.11 26.48 -26.75
N ALA A 282 19.50 25.22 -26.56
CA ALA A 282 19.49 24.18 -27.59
C ALA A 282 18.09 23.91 -28.14
N ILE A 283 17.08 23.76 -27.28
CA ILE A 283 15.68 23.52 -27.67
C ILE A 283 15.14 24.72 -28.46
N ARG A 284 15.34 25.95 -27.97
CA ARG A 284 14.91 27.17 -28.68
C ARG A 284 15.48 27.25 -30.11
N PHE A 285 16.75 26.91 -30.27
CA PHE A 285 17.38 26.92 -31.59
C PHE A 285 16.98 25.71 -32.44
N LEU A 286 16.70 24.56 -31.84
CA LEU A 286 16.12 23.41 -32.53
C LEU A 286 14.73 23.76 -33.09
N THR A 287 13.86 24.37 -32.29
CA THR A 287 12.51 24.80 -32.74
C THR A 287 12.60 25.82 -33.87
N ALA A 288 13.54 26.76 -33.79
CA ALA A 288 13.79 27.74 -34.85
C ALA A 288 14.35 27.07 -36.13
N PHE A 289 15.24 26.10 -35.99
CA PHE A 289 15.78 25.31 -37.10
C PHE A 289 14.70 24.49 -37.79
N LEU A 290 13.81 23.87 -37.01
CA LEU A 290 12.72 23.04 -37.51
C LEU A 290 11.59 23.86 -38.14
N GLY A 291 11.36 25.09 -37.65
CA GLY A 291 10.33 26.01 -38.12
C GLY A 291 8.94 25.76 -37.52
N ALA A 292 8.84 24.87 -36.52
CA ALA A 292 7.62 24.51 -35.82
C ALA A 292 7.94 24.01 -34.40
N ASP A 293 7.03 24.28 -33.47
CA ASP A 293 7.09 23.82 -32.08
C ASP A 293 6.29 22.52 -31.86
N GLU A 294 5.27 22.29 -32.70
CA GLU A 294 4.49 21.06 -32.76
C GLU A 294 4.75 20.35 -34.08
N LEU A 295 5.03 19.04 -34.01
CA LEU A 295 5.39 18.25 -35.18
C LEU A 295 4.58 16.97 -35.26
N PRO A 296 4.00 16.65 -36.44
CA PRO A 296 3.25 15.43 -36.62
C PRO A 296 4.18 14.21 -36.59
N VAL A 297 3.75 13.14 -35.90
CA VAL A 297 4.53 11.90 -35.75
C VAL A 297 4.88 11.26 -37.09
N SER A 298 4.04 11.46 -38.12
CA SER A 298 4.32 11.04 -39.49
C SER A 298 5.64 11.59 -40.07
N GLN A 299 6.17 12.67 -39.50
CA GLN A 299 7.46 13.27 -39.88
C GLN A 299 8.62 12.85 -38.97
N ALA A 300 8.43 11.92 -38.03
CA ALA A 300 9.44 11.53 -37.04
C ALA A 300 10.78 11.13 -37.68
N LYS A 301 10.76 10.42 -38.82
CA LYS A 301 11.98 10.01 -39.53
C LYS A 301 12.76 11.18 -40.12
N SER A 302 12.08 12.12 -40.80
CA SER A 302 12.74 13.33 -41.32
C SER A 302 13.21 14.25 -40.18
N LEU A 303 12.51 14.22 -39.04
CA LEU A 303 12.91 14.90 -37.81
C LEU A 303 14.20 14.35 -37.21
N GLN A 304 14.38 13.03 -37.20
CA GLN A 304 15.61 12.41 -36.70
C GLN A 304 16.84 12.82 -37.53
N GLU A 305 16.69 12.87 -38.86
CA GLU A 305 17.75 13.33 -39.77
C GLU A 305 18.09 14.81 -39.48
N ARG A 306 17.07 15.68 -39.38
CA ARG A 306 17.25 17.10 -39.07
C ARG A 306 17.82 17.37 -37.66
N ALA A 307 17.43 16.58 -36.66
CA ALA A 307 17.98 16.69 -35.30
C ALA A 307 19.48 16.29 -35.26
N THR A 308 19.88 15.33 -36.11
CA THR A 308 21.29 14.94 -36.26
C THR A 308 22.10 16.07 -36.92
N GLU A 309 21.55 16.70 -37.96
CA GLU A 309 22.15 17.90 -38.58
C GLU A 309 22.31 19.04 -37.57
N PHE A 310 21.27 19.33 -36.79
CA PHE A 310 21.32 20.34 -35.74
C PHE A 310 22.38 20.03 -34.68
N THR A 311 22.52 18.76 -34.26
CA THR A 311 23.56 18.35 -33.30
C THR A 311 24.98 18.60 -33.85
N SER A 312 25.18 18.47 -35.16
CA SER A 312 26.46 18.82 -35.81
C SER A 312 26.73 20.33 -35.75
N LEU A 313 25.69 21.14 -35.99
CA LEU A 313 25.73 22.60 -35.87
C LEU A 313 26.08 23.03 -34.43
N MET A 314 25.42 22.45 -33.43
CA MET A 314 25.71 22.69 -32.01
C MET A 314 27.18 22.42 -31.67
N ARG A 315 27.72 21.27 -32.09
CA ARG A 315 29.12 20.90 -31.82
C ARG A 315 30.10 21.90 -32.43
N THR A 316 29.81 22.38 -33.64
CA THR A 316 30.64 23.37 -34.33
C THR A 316 30.63 24.71 -33.59
N ALA A 317 29.45 25.17 -33.16
CA ALA A 317 29.30 26.39 -32.39
C ALA A 317 29.99 26.31 -31.01
N ILE A 318 29.83 25.20 -30.28
CA ILE A 318 30.48 25.00 -28.97
C ILE A 318 32.00 24.99 -29.10
N ALA A 319 32.55 24.38 -30.16
CA ALA A 319 33.99 24.40 -30.43
C ALA A 319 34.48 25.85 -30.63
N ALA A 320 33.75 26.67 -31.39
CA ALA A 320 34.10 28.07 -31.60
C ALA A 320 34.03 28.90 -30.30
N VAL A 321 32.99 28.71 -29.47
CA VAL A 321 32.88 29.37 -28.16
C VAL A 321 34.04 28.96 -27.26
N ARG A 322 34.40 27.68 -27.25
CA ARG A 322 35.55 27.17 -26.48
C ARG A 322 36.87 27.80 -26.93
N GLU A 323 37.12 27.90 -28.22
CA GLU A 323 38.33 28.52 -28.75
C GLU A 323 38.39 30.01 -28.40
N ALA A 324 37.30 30.74 -28.63
CA ALA A 324 37.17 32.15 -28.30
C ALA A 324 37.37 32.42 -26.80
N ALA A 325 36.69 31.66 -25.93
CA ALA A 325 36.78 31.79 -24.49
C ALA A 325 38.20 31.46 -23.99
N ASN A 326 38.83 30.39 -24.47
CA ASN A 326 40.20 30.04 -24.08
C ASN A 326 41.24 31.07 -24.56
N ALA A 327 41.07 31.64 -25.76
CA ALA A 327 41.92 32.71 -26.25
C ALA A 327 41.78 33.97 -25.37
N HIS A 328 40.53 34.31 -25.01
CA HIS A 328 40.24 35.44 -24.12
C HIS A 328 40.80 35.24 -22.70
N LEU A 329 40.62 34.06 -22.10
CA LEU A 329 41.20 33.72 -20.79
C LEU A 329 42.73 33.86 -20.78
N LYS A 330 43.40 33.48 -21.86
CA LYS A 330 44.86 33.64 -22.04
C LYS A 330 45.29 35.09 -22.20
N SER A 331 44.43 35.96 -22.72
CA SER A 331 44.72 37.39 -22.89
C SER A 331 44.96 38.11 -21.56
N GLY A 332 44.32 37.64 -20.48
CA GLY A 332 44.44 38.22 -19.14
C GLY A 332 43.89 39.64 -19.00
N GLN A 333 43.10 40.12 -19.99
CA GLN A 333 42.51 41.46 -19.97
C GLN A 333 41.68 41.71 -18.71
N THR A 334 41.66 42.95 -18.25
CA THR A 334 40.85 43.40 -17.11
C THR A 334 39.66 44.17 -17.66
N LEU A 335 38.45 43.64 -17.49
CA LEU A 335 37.22 44.25 -18.01
C LEU A 335 36.06 44.01 -17.02
N THR A 336 34.92 44.65 -17.28
CA THR A 336 33.65 44.31 -16.64
C THR A 336 33.13 42.97 -17.17
N LEU A 337 32.18 42.36 -16.47
CA LEU A 337 31.61 41.08 -16.87
C LEU A 337 30.90 41.16 -18.24
N SER A 338 30.15 42.24 -18.50
CA SER A 338 29.49 42.46 -19.80
C SER A 338 30.51 42.62 -20.94
N ASP A 339 31.61 43.32 -20.70
CA ASP A 339 32.66 43.55 -21.69
C ASP A 339 33.46 42.26 -21.99
N HIS A 340 33.66 41.41 -20.97
CA HIS A 340 34.20 40.07 -21.19
C HIS A 340 33.31 39.23 -22.12
N GLY A 341 31.98 39.26 -21.91
CA GLY A 341 31.03 38.62 -22.80
C GLY A 341 31.11 39.16 -24.23
N ALA A 342 31.18 40.49 -24.39
CA ALA A 342 31.27 41.14 -25.69
C ALA A 342 32.54 40.74 -26.48
N GLN A 343 33.69 40.63 -25.80
CA GLN A 343 34.94 40.17 -26.43
C GLN A 343 34.83 38.73 -26.96
N ILE A 344 34.26 37.83 -26.16
CA ILE A 344 34.07 36.43 -26.57
C ILE A 344 33.11 36.37 -27.77
N LYS A 345 32.00 37.10 -27.76
CA LYS A 345 31.08 37.19 -28.91
C LYS A 345 31.75 37.74 -30.17
N SER A 346 32.57 38.77 -30.05
CA SER A 346 33.30 39.33 -31.18
C SER A 346 34.25 38.31 -31.81
N ALA A 347 34.92 37.49 -31.01
CA ALA A 347 35.79 36.43 -31.49
C ALA A 347 34.99 35.30 -32.17
N VAL A 348 33.82 34.94 -31.63
CA VAL A 348 32.90 33.95 -32.25
C VAL A 348 32.43 34.41 -33.63
N ARG A 349 32.03 35.68 -33.80
CA ARG A 349 31.64 36.24 -35.10
C ARG A 349 32.75 36.15 -36.16
N ALA A 350 34.00 36.27 -35.72
CA ALA A 350 35.16 36.19 -36.60
C ALA A 350 35.53 34.75 -37.02
N ALA A 351 34.88 33.72 -36.45
CA ALA A 351 35.21 32.31 -36.68
C ALA A 351 34.69 31.73 -38.02
N GLY A 352 33.95 32.51 -38.81
CA GLY A 352 33.47 32.09 -40.14
C GLY A 352 32.39 31.00 -40.12
N LEU A 353 31.57 30.97 -39.07
CA LEU A 353 30.45 30.04 -38.91
C LEU A 353 29.23 30.44 -39.77
N GLU A 354 28.33 29.48 -40.01
CA GLU A 354 27.00 29.76 -40.57
C GLU A 354 26.16 30.64 -39.62
N ASP A 355 25.23 31.44 -40.16
CA ASP A 355 24.48 32.45 -39.40
C ASP A 355 23.76 31.86 -38.17
N MET A 356 23.08 30.72 -38.32
CA MET A 356 22.41 30.06 -37.19
C MET A 356 23.41 29.54 -36.14
N ALA A 357 24.59 29.07 -36.56
CA ALA A 357 25.65 28.63 -35.65
C ALA A 357 26.26 29.81 -34.89
N VAL A 358 26.40 30.98 -35.53
CA VAL A 358 26.83 32.23 -34.86
C VAL A 358 25.80 32.65 -33.81
N GLN A 359 24.52 32.68 -34.17
CA GLN A 359 23.44 33.08 -33.26
C GLN A 359 23.35 32.13 -32.04
N PHE A 360 23.46 30.82 -32.27
CA PHE A 360 23.50 29.83 -31.19
C PHE A 360 24.74 30.02 -30.29
N ALA A 361 25.92 30.22 -30.89
CA ALA A 361 27.15 30.46 -30.15
C ALA A 361 27.08 31.75 -29.29
N GLU A 362 26.50 32.84 -29.82
CA GLU A 362 26.29 34.07 -29.05
C GLU A 362 25.35 33.88 -27.87
N ALA A 363 24.28 33.09 -28.06
CA ALA A 363 23.36 32.75 -26.98
C ALA A 363 24.05 31.94 -25.87
N LEU A 364 24.94 30.99 -26.22
CA LEU A 364 25.76 30.27 -25.23
C LEU A 364 26.69 31.21 -24.46
N VAL A 365 27.19 32.28 -25.09
CA VAL A 365 27.97 33.30 -24.38
C VAL A 365 27.10 34.10 -23.41
N ASP A 366 25.84 34.36 -23.74
CA ASP A 366 24.89 34.99 -22.81
C ASP A 366 24.54 34.08 -21.62
N ASP A 367 24.41 32.79 -21.84
CA ASP A 367 24.25 31.79 -20.77
C ASP A 367 25.50 31.74 -19.86
N LEU A 368 26.70 31.79 -20.45
CA LEU A 368 27.97 31.86 -19.71
C LEU A 368 28.04 33.12 -18.83
N VAL A 369 27.69 34.28 -19.38
CA VAL A 369 27.69 35.55 -18.63
C VAL A 369 26.73 35.47 -17.45
N ARG A 370 25.51 34.94 -17.65
CA ARG A 370 24.55 34.71 -16.56
C ARG A 370 25.06 33.75 -15.49
N SER A 371 25.79 32.69 -15.86
CA SER A 371 26.43 31.80 -14.88
C SER A 371 27.51 32.53 -14.07
N LEU A 372 28.31 33.38 -14.72
CA LEU A 372 29.35 34.17 -14.07
C LEU A 372 28.79 35.26 -13.13
N GLU A 373 27.65 35.87 -13.45
CA GLU A 373 26.97 36.86 -12.59
C GLU A 373 26.68 36.29 -11.19
N ARG A 374 26.41 34.98 -11.10
CA ARG A 374 26.16 34.29 -9.82
C ARG A 374 27.39 34.23 -8.92
N GLN A 375 28.59 34.20 -9.51
CA GLN A 375 29.87 34.12 -8.79
C GLN A 375 30.52 35.49 -8.58
N PHE A 376 30.28 36.43 -9.49
CA PHE A 376 30.79 37.79 -9.47
C PHE A 376 29.62 38.79 -9.43
N PRO A 377 28.89 38.89 -8.30
CA PRO A 377 27.65 39.69 -8.21
C PRO A 377 27.90 41.21 -8.20
N THR A 378 29.15 41.66 -8.10
CA THR A 378 29.53 43.06 -8.15
C THR A 378 30.01 43.45 -9.55
N ASP A 379 29.55 44.61 -10.04
CA ASP A 379 29.97 45.23 -11.32
C ASP A 379 31.38 45.84 -11.22
N SER A 380 32.33 45.01 -10.81
CA SER A 380 33.74 45.34 -10.63
C SER A 380 34.55 44.80 -11.79
N GLU A 381 35.55 45.54 -12.25
CA GLU A 381 36.51 45.02 -13.21
C GLU A 381 37.36 43.91 -12.57
N PHE A 382 37.51 42.81 -13.28
CA PHE A 382 38.39 41.71 -12.87
C PHE A 382 39.13 41.15 -14.09
N ARG A 383 40.16 40.34 -13.84
CA ARG A 383 40.99 39.78 -14.90
C ARG A 383 40.34 38.55 -15.48
N ALA A 384 40.44 38.38 -16.80
CA ALA A 384 39.86 37.24 -17.52
C ALA A 384 40.23 35.88 -16.90
N TRP A 385 41.48 35.69 -16.46
CA TRP A 385 41.93 34.42 -15.86
C TRP A 385 41.20 34.05 -14.55
N GLN A 386 40.60 35.02 -13.85
CA GLN A 386 39.84 34.77 -12.62
C GLN A 386 38.53 34.02 -12.92
N MET A 387 37.99 34.12 -14.14
CA MET A 387 36.82 33.35 -14.57
C MET A 387 37.16 31.93 -15.03
N ARG A 388 38.45 31.55 -15.07
CA ARG A 388 38.89 30.31 -15.75
C ARG A 388 38.15 29.07 -15.28
N SER A 389 37.95 28.91 -13.97
CA SER A 389 37.26 27.74 -13.42
C SER A 389 35.80 27.69 -13.87
N ALA A 390 35.06 28.79 -13.73
CA ALA A 390 33.66 28.89 -14.13
C ALA A 390 33.46 28.71 -15.65
N VAL A 391 34.31 29.33 -16.47
CA VAL A 391 34.27 29.20 -17.94
C VAL A 391 34.55 27.75 -18.37
N VAL A 392 35.57 27.11 -17.78
CA VAL A 392 35.87 25.69 -18.08
C VAL A 392 34.70 24.81 -17.68
N HIS A 393 34.11 25.04 -16.50
CA HIS A 393 32.97 24.28 -16.00
C HIS A 393 31.73 24.41 -16.91
N PHE A 394 31.38 25.65 -17.30
CA PHE A 394 30.29 25.89 -18.24
C PHE A 394 30.51 25.21 -19.59
N LEU A 395 31.73 25.31 -20.15
CA LEU A 395 32.08 24.65 -21.42
C LEU A 395 32.00 23.12 -21.34
N LEU A 396 32.23 22.52 -20.18
CA LEU A 396 32.05 21.08 -19.97
C LEU A 396 30.56 20.69 -20.08
N TYR A 397 29.65 21.47 -19.48
CA TYR A 397 28.21 21.24 -19.66
C TYR A 397 27.76 21.43 -21.10
N CYS A 398 28.27 22.44 -21.81
CA CYS A 398 28.00 22.60 -23.24
C CYS A 398 28.34 21.32 -24.03
N GLU A 399 29.52 20.75 -23.79
CA GLU A 399 29.93 19.52 -24.45
C GLU A 399 29.11 18.30 -24.04
N ARG A 400 28.77 18.18 -22.75
CA ARG A 400 27.91 17.11 -22.25
C ARG A 400 26.55 17.16 -22.93
N VAL A 401 25.90 18.32 -22.99
CA VAL A 401 24.62 18.52 -23.69
C VAL A 401 24.76 18.12 -25.15
N ALA A 402 25.76 18.62 -25.88
CA ALA A 402 25.96 18.28 -27.29
C ALA A 402 26.31 16.81 -27.56
N HIS A 403 26.69 16.07 -26.52
CA HIS A 403 26.91 14.63 -26.60
C HIS A 403 25.60 13.86 -26.60
N TYR A 404 24.71 14.09 -25.62
CA TYR A 404 23.48 13.32 -25.46
C TYR A 404 22.28 13.91 -26.22
N PHE A 405 22.26 15.21 -26.51
CA PHE A 405 21.06 15.92 -26.98
C PHE A 405 20.41 15.27 -28.21
N GLY A 406 21.19 14.88 -29.22
CA GLY A 406 20.66 14.26 -30.43
C GLY A 406 20.04 12.89 -30.18
N ASP A 407 20.70 12.02 -29.41
CA ASP A 407 20.21 10.68 -29.10
C ASP A 407 18.99 10.72 -28.18
N GLU A 408 18.98 11.60 -27.17
CA GLU A 408 17.84 11.77 -26.25
C GLU A 408 16.65 12.43 -26.95
N THR A 409 16.87 13.42 -27.83
CA THR A 409 15.78 14.02 -28.63
C THR A 409 15.13 12.97 -29.53
N ARG A 410 15.93 12.07 -30.12
CA ARG A 410 15.40 10.94 -30.89
C ARG A 410 14.54 10.02 -30.02
N GLN A 411 15.02 9.65 -28.83
CA GLN A 411 14.30 8.76 -27.92
C GLN A 411 13.01 9.42 -27.42
N TYR A 412 13.06 10.71 -27.05
CA TYR A 412 11.90 11.51 -26.70
C TYR A 412 10.83 11.46 -27.78
N LEU A 413 11.20 11.76 -29.03
CA LEU A 413 10.25 11.77 -30.15
C LEU A 413 9.56 10.43 -30.30
N LEU A 414 10.27 9.31 -30.14
CA LEU A 414 9.70 7.98 -30.22
C LEU A 414 8.73 7.69 -29.05
N VAL A 415 9.19 7.90 -27.81
CA VAL A 415 8.43 7.59 -26.60
C VAL A 415 7.21 8.51 -26.44
N ALA A 416 7.37 9.83 -26.65
CA ALA A 416 6.29 10.80 -26.55
C ALA A 416 5.20 10.57 -27.60
N SER A 417 5.61 10.25 -28.84
CA SER A 417 4.65 9.89 -29.91
C SER A 417 3.83 8.67 -29.52
N ALA A 418 4.48 7.62 -29.02
CA ALA A 418 3.79 6.41 -28.61
C ALA A 418 2.89 6.68 -27.38
N ARG A 419 3.37 7.47 -26.41
CA ARG A 419 2.59 7.88 -25.23
C ARG A 419 1.29 8.58 -25.63
N GLN A 420 1.36 9.58 -26.51
CA GLN A 420 0.16 10.28 -26.97
C GLN A 420 -0.81 9.36 -27.72
N ALA A 421 -0.31 8.39 -28.49
CA ALA A 421 -1.18 7.41 -29.18
C ALA A 421 -1.97 6.56 -28.19
N PHE A 422 -1.30 6.05 -27.15
CA PHE A 422 -1.96 5.24 -26.13
C PHE A 422 -2.90 6.05 -25.25
N ILE A 423 -2.54 7.28 -24.87
CA ILE A 423 -3.43 8.15 -24.09
C ILE A 423 -4.69 8.51 -24.89
N ALA A 424 -4.56 8.85 -26.17
CA ALA A 424 -5.71 9.16 -27.02
C ALA A 424 -6.66 7.97 -27.14
N ALA A 425 -6.11 6.76 -27.32
CA ALA A 425 -6.92 5.56 -27.40
C ALA A 425 -7.53 5.15 -26.06
N LEU A 426 -6.85 5.41 -24.94
CA LEU A 426 -7.39 5.20 -23.60
C LEU A 426 -8.55 6.17 -23.33
N GLN A 427 -8.45 7.42 -23.76
CA GLN A 427 -9.55 8.39 -23.69
C GLN A 427 -10.75 7.95 -24.54
N GLU A 428 -10.50 7.49 -25.77
CA GLU A 428 -11.57 6.97 -26.63
C GLU A 428 -12.22 5.72 -26.02
N PHE A 429 -11.44 4.83 -25.39
CA PHE A 429 -11.96 3.69 -24.63
C PHE A 429 -12.87 4.16 -23.50
N ARG A 430 -12.47 5.18 -22.73
CA ARG A 430 -13.34 5.78 -21.69
C ARG A 430 -14.64 6.30 -22.27
N GLU A 431 -14.60 7.03 -23.39
CA GLU A 431 -15.80 7.56 -24.04
C GLU A 431 -16.74 6.46 -24.56
N GLN A 432 -16.20 5.31 -24.99
CA GLN A 432 -16.98 4.17 -25.48
C GLN A 432 -17.57 3.31 -24.36
N THR A 433 -16.89 3.21 -23.22
CA THR A 433 -17.28 2.34 -22.11
C THR A 433 -18.16 3.06 -21.07
N VAL A 434 -17.88 4.34 -20.78
CA VAL A 434 -18.65 5.14 -19.83
C VAL A 434 -19.95 5.56 -20.49
N THR A 435 -21.06 4.90 -20.13
CA THR A 435 -22.40 5.24 -20.62
C THR A 435 -23.18 6.03 -19.57
N PRO A 436 -24.13 6.91 -19.97
CA PRO A 436 -24.96 7.67 -19.02
C PRO A 436 -25.85 6.81 -18.11
N ASP A 437 -26.09 5.56 -18.51
CA ASP A 437 -26.95 4.60 -17.82
C ASP A 437 -26.18 3.67 -16.87
N MET A 438 -24.86 3.84 -16.78
CA MET A 438 -23.98 3.06 -15.91
C MET A 438 -24.21 3.46 -14.46
N ASP A 439 -24.29 2.48 -13.57
CA ASP A 439 -24.54 2.72 -12.15
C ASP A 439 -23.28 3.26 -11.45
N GLU A 440 -23.48 3.97 -10.34
CA GLU A 440 -22.39 4.63 -9.58
C GLU A 440 -21.27 3.66 -9.17
N VAL A 441 -21.62 2.38 -8.93
CA VAL A 441 -20.68 1.32 -8.55
C VAL A 441 -19.78 0.98 -9.73
N SER A 442 -20.37 0.67 -10.89
CA SER A 442 -19.60 0.41 -12.10
C SER A 442 -18.74 1.61 -12.49
N HIS A 443 -19.22 2.85 -12.28
CA HIS A 443 -18.41 4.05 -12.49
C HIS A 443 -17.18 4.13 -11.59
N LEU A 444 -17.34 3.91 -10.28
CA LEU A 444 -16.22 3.90 -9.34
C LEU A 444 -15.16 2.86 -9.72
N LEU A 445 -15.61 1.65 -10.04
CA LEU A 445 -14.74 0.54 -10.42
C LEU A 445 -14.00 0.82 -11.72
N PHE A 446 -14.72 1.32 -12.72
CA PHE A 446 -14.13 1.74 -13.98
C PHE A 446 -13.10 2.84 -13.76
N ASP A 447 -13.37 3.85 -12.93
CA ASP A 447 -12.43 4.94 -12.68
C ASP A 447 -11.17 4.47 -11.93
N LYS A 448 -11.30 3.57 -10.93
CA LYS A 448 -10.13 2.98 -10.23
C LYS A 448 -9.27 2.14 -11.19
N PHE A 449 -9.92 1.28 -11.94
CA PHE A 449 -9.29 0.45 -12.95
C PHE A 449 -8.62 1.28 -14.06
N TYR A 450 -9.31 2.32 -14.55
CA TYR A 450 -8.78 3.25 -15.55
C TYR A 450 -7.57 4.02 -15.02
N SER A 451 -7.60 4.41 -13.74
CA SER A 451 -6.49 5.09 -13.08
C SER A 451 -5.26 4.18 -12.97
N GLU A 452 -5.46 2.91 -12.58
CA GLU A 452 -4.39 1.91 -12.55
C GLU A 452 -3.83 1.65 -13.96
N LEU A 453 -4.69 1.48 -14.96
CA LEU A 453 -4.28 1.35 -16.36
C LEU A 453 -3.42 2.53 -16.82
N TYR A 454 -3.83 3.75 -16.49
CA TYR A 454 -3.07 4.95 -16.83
C TYR A 454 -1.71 4.99 -16.11
N ALA A 455 -1.66 4.57 -14.83
CA ALA A 455 -0.42 4.49 -14.06
C ALA A 455 0.54 3.45 -14.66
N GLN A 456 0.07 2.24 -14.93
CA GLN A 456 0.87 1.17 -15.54
C GLN A 456 1.36 1.53 -16.95
N LEU A 457 0.51 2.18 -17.75
CA LEU A 457 0.88 2.68 -19.06
C LEU A 457 2.07 3.67 -18.96
N ASN A 458 1.98 4.65 -18.06
CA ASN A 458 3.07 5.59 -17.83
C ASN A 458 4.34 4.87 -17.34
N ALA A 459 4.22 3.94 -16.40
CA ALA A 459 5.34 3.15 -15.91
C ALA A 459 6.06 2.38 -17.03
N ILE A 460 5.33 1.78 -17.97
CA ILE A 460 5.94 1.12 -19.12
C ILE A 460 6.68 2.12 -20.01
N PHE A 461 6.08 3.28 -20.30
CA PHE A 461 6.77 4.31 -21.09
C PHE A 461 8.03 4.83 -20.39
N ASP A 462 7.95 5.08 -19.10
CA ASP A 462 9.06 5.57 -18.28
C ASP A 462 10.17 4.51 -18.20
N ARG A 463 9.82 3.23 -18.09
CA ARG A 463 10.76 2.12 -18.22
C ARG A 463 11.43 2.10 -19.58
N LYS A 464 10.70 2.25 -20.69
CA LYS A 464 11.31 2.27 -22.04
C LYS A 464 12.17 3.51 -22.29
N ALA A 465 11.83 4.65 -21.69
CA ALA A 465 12.69 5.83 -21.68
C ALA A 465 13.98 5.56 -20.87
N PHE A 466 13.86 4.93 -19.70
CA PHE A 466 14.97 4.57 -18.82
C PHE A 466 15.93 3.54 -19.44
N GLU A 467 15.40 2.45 -20.01
CA GLU A 467 16.18 1.33 -20.58
C GLU A 467 16.90 1.69 -21.89
N LYS A 468 16.50 2.80 -22.55
CA LYS A 468 17.07 3.29 -23.81
C LYS A 468 17.14 2.21 -24.90
N SER A 469 15.99 1.91 -25.51
CA SER A 469 15.89 1.01 -26.66
C SER A 469 16.56 1.59 -27.91
N SER A 470 17.89 1.46 -28.01
CA SER A 470 18.73 2.10 -29.03
C SER A 470 18.43 1.76 -30.49
N GLN A 471 17.49 0.84 -30.79
CA GLN A 471 17.21 0.36 -32.14
C GLN A 471 15.72 0.17 -32.47
N ALA A 472 14.78 0.66 -31.64
CA ALA A 472 13.36 0.43 -31.89
C ALA A 472 12.72 1.56 -32.74
N THR A 473 12.05 1.18 -33.82
CA THR A 473 11.17 2.08 -34.59
C THR A 473 9.88 2.36 -33.82
N PHE A 474 9.11 3.37 -34.26
CA PHE A 474 7.82 3.69 -33.64
C PHE A 474 6.86 2.47 -33.62
N GLU A 475 6.79 1.71 -34.71
CA GLU A 475 5.95 0.52 -34.82
C GLU A 475 6.37 -0.58 -33.84
N GLU A 476 7.69 -0.81 -33.71
CA GLU A 476 8.23 -1.78 -32.76
C GLU A 476 7.97 -1.36 -31.31
N ILE A 477 8.10 -0.07 -30.99
CA ILE A 477 7.80 0.45 -29.65
C ILE A 477 6.31 0.25 -29.33
N ILE A 478 5.41 0.58 -30.26
CA ILE A 478 3.97 0.35 -30.05
C ILE A 478 3.66 -1.14 -29.83
N SER A 479 4.20 -2.03 -30.65
CA SER A 479 3.93 -3.48 -30.51
C SER A 479 4.49 -4.03 -29.19
N ILE A 480 5.68 -3.60 -28.78
CA ILE A 480 6.27 -3.97 -27.48
C ILE A 480 5.37 -3.48 -26.33
N ILE A 481 4.95 -2.21 -26.37
CA ILE A 481 4.13 -1.62 -25.30
C ILE A 481 2.73 -2.24 -25.28
N ALA A 482 2.10 -2.48 -26.42
CA ALA A 482 0.80 -3.14 -26.49
C ALA A 482 0.86 -4.55 -25.88
N ARG A 483 1.89 -5.33 -26.21
CA ARG A 483 2.08 -6.67 -25.65
C ARG A 483 2.36 -6.63 -24.14
N GLU A 484 3.21 -5.71 -23.68
CA GLU A 484 3.49 -5.55 -22.25
C GLU A 484 2.26 -5.07 -21.49
N MET A 485 1.47 -4.16 -22.07
CA MET A 485 0.19 -3.72 -21.52
C MET A 485 -0.76 -4.90 -21.39
N ILE A 486 -0.94 -5.73 -22.43
CA ILE A 486 -1.78 -6.94 -22.35
C ILE A 486 -1.30 -7.89 -21.23
N GLU A 487 0.02 -8.06 -21.09
CA GLU A 487 0.60 -8.94 -20.06
C GLU A 487 0.43 -8.38 -18.63
N VAL A 488 0.69 -7.09 -18.43
CA VAL A 488 0.47 -6.41 -17.14
C VAL A 488 -1.01 -6.47 -16.79
N PHE A 489 -1.84 -6.21 -17.79
CA PHE A 489 -3.26 -6.15 -17.64
C PHE A 489 -3.90 -7.49 -17.26
N GLY A 490 -3.48 -8.59 -17.89
CA GLY A 490 -3.89 -9.94 -17.48
C GLY A 490 -3.38 -10.39 -16.10
N ARG A 491 -2.67 -9.52 -15.37
CA ARG A 491 -2.22 -9.75 -13.98
C ARG A 491 -2.85 -8.80 -12.98
N ILE A 492 -3.57 -7.76 -13.40
CA ILE A 492 -4.23 -6.84 -12.48
C ILE A 492 -5.46 -7.57 -11.93
N ASP A 493 -5.44 -7.87 -10.63
CA ASP A 493 -6.64 -8.28 -9.91
C ASP A 493 -7.37 -7.01 -9.46
N MET A 494 -8.64 -6.82 -9.84
CA MET A 494 -9.39 -5.63 -9.44
C MET A 494 -9.59 -5.59 -7.92
N TRP A 495 -9.57 -6.75 -7.25
CA TRP A 495 -9.64 -6.85 -5.79
C TRP A 495 -8.42 -6.25 -5.08
N ASP A 496 -7.26 -6.21 -5.73
CA ASP A 496 -6.07 -5.54 -5.18
C ASP A 496 -6.20 -4.01 -5.23
N LEU A 497 -7.11 -3.48 -6.06
CA LEU A 497 -7.33 -2.04 -6.24
C LEU A 497 -8.47 -1.48 -5.38
N ILE A 498 -9.25 -2.37 -4.76
CA ILE A 498 -10.49 -2.04 -4.05
C ILE A 498 -10.30 -2.27 -2.56
N GLU A 499 -10.44 -1.19 -1.81
CA GLU A 499 -10.40 -1.22 -0.36
C GLU A 499 -11.78 -1.58 0.21
N PHE A 500 -11.80 -1.99 1.48
CA PHE A 500 -13.07 -2.23 2.16
C PHE A 500 -13.97 -0.99 2.19
N SER A 501 -13.38 0.20 2.30
CA SER A 501 -14.09 1.49 2.26
C SER A 501 -14.93 1.64 0.99
N ASP A 502 -14.41 1.20 -0.16
CA ASP A 502 -15.14 1.21 -1.43
C ASP A 502 -16.31 0.24 -1.40
N VAL A 503 -16.08 -0.99 -0.92
CA VAL A 503 -17.12 -2.03 -0.79
C VAL A 503 -18.22 -1.59 0.18
N ALA A 504 -17.84 -0.95 1.29
CA ALA A 504 -18.78 -0.39 2.25
C ALA A 504 -19.58 0.76 1.63
N GLN A 505 -18.95 1.67 0.88
CA GLN A 505 -19.66 2.75 0.20
C GLN A 505 -20.66 2.21 -0.83
N ILE A 506 -20.26 1.20 -1.60
CA ILE A 506 -21.15 0.50 -2.54
C ILE A 506 -22.33 -0.13 -1.78
N ALA A 507 -22.07 -0.83 -0.69
CA ALA A 507 -23.11 -1.44 0.13
C ALA A 507 -24.09 -0.40 0.70
N ARG A 508 -23.59 0.77 1.15
CA ARG A 508 -24.43 1.88 1.64
C ARG A 508 -25.37 2.38 0.54
N THR A 509 -24.87 2.62 -0.67
CA THR A 509 -25.68 3.06 -1.81
C THR A 509 -26.78 2.05 -2.14
N GLU A 510 -26.47 0.76 -2.12
CA GLU A 510 -27.44 -0.29 -2.40
C GLU A 510 -28.50 -0.46 -1.30
N ILE A 511 -28.10 -0.35 -0.03
CA ILE A 511 -29.04 -0.31 1.09
C ILE A 511 -30.01 0.86 0.93
N GLN A 512 -29.53 2.04 0.52
CA GLN A 512 -30.37 3.22 0.28
C GLN A 512 -31.33 3.05 -0.90
N LYS A 513 -30.90 2.40 -1.98
CA LYS A 513 -31.78 2.09 -3.13
C LYS A 513 -32.87 1.09 -2.75
N LYS A 514 -32.52 0.05 -1.99
CA LYS A 514 -33.46 -1.00 -1.56
C LYS A 514 -34.45 -0.48 -0.51
N TYR A 515 -34.01 0.43 0.35
CA TYR A 515 -34.80 1.03 1.42
C TYR A 515 -34.74 2.56 1.36
N PRO A 516 -35.46 3.18 0.40
CA PRO A 516 -35.41 4.63 0.22
C PRO A 516 -35.94 5.38 1.44
N SER A 517 -35.41 6.57 1.68
CA SER A 517 -35.83 7.43 2.79
C SER A 517 -37.24 7.96 2.58
N GLU A 518 -38.08 7.85 3.60
CA GLU A 518 -39.41 8.48 3.61
C GLU A 518 -39.32 9.81 4.38
N ASN A 519 -39.74 10.91 3.75
CA ASN A 519 -39.74 12.26 4.36
C ASN A 519 -38.37 12.76 4.86
N GLY A 520 -37.26 12.27 4.29
CA GLY A 520 -35.90 12.65 4.68
C GLY A 520 -35.36 11.90 5.90
N GLU A 521 -36.12 10.97 6.48
CA GLU A 521 -35.64 10.05 7.50
C GLU A 521 -35.24 8.70 6.87
N PRO A 522 -34.06 8.15 7.19
CA PRO A 522 -33.64 6.85 6.68
C PRO A 522 -34.54 5.74 7.23
N HIS A 523 -34.95 4.82 6.35
CA HIS A 523 -35.77 3.67 6.72
C HIS A 523 -35.12 2.89 7.89
N PRO A 524 -35.87 2.44 8.93
CA PRO A 524 -35.29 1.80 10.11
C PRO A 524 -34.36 0.61 9.80
N ARG A 525 -34.74 -0.18 8.79
CA ARG A 525 -33.93 -1.30 8.27
C ARG A 525 -32.61 -0.84 7.64
N ALA A 526 -32.65 0.27 6.89
CA ALA A 526 -31.46 0.84 6.27
C ALA A 526 -30.49 1.31 7.35
N ARG A 527 -31.01 1.95 8.40
CA ARG A 527 -30.23 2.40 9.54
C ARG A 527 -29.53 1.25 10.27
N GLU A 528 -30.24 0.17 10.56
CA GLU A 528 -29.63 -1.01 11.22
C GLU A 528 -28.53 -1.66 10.36
N LEU A 529 -28.73 -1.77 9.04
CA LEU A 529 -27.72 -2.32 8.13
C LEU A 529 -26.51 -1.40 7.98
N MET A 530 -26.71 -0.07 7.95
CA MET A 530 -25.63 0.92 7.93
C MET A 530 -24.83 0.90 9.23
N GLU A 531 -25.50 0.88 10.39
CA GLU A 531 -24.82 0.80 11.70
C GLU A 531 -23.97 -0.48 11.80
N MET A 532 -24.47 -1.62 11.29
CA MET A 532 -23.70 -2.87 11.25
C MET A 532 -22.48 -2.79 10.32
N LEU A 533 -22.63 -2.13 9.17
CA LEU A 533 -21.54 -1.93 8.22
C LEU A 533 -20.44 -1.00 8.78
N ASP A 534 -20.83 0.07 9.46
CA ASP A 534 -19.91 1.01 10.12
C ASP A 534 -19.15 0.33 11.27
N GLN A 535 -19.84 -0.54 12.04
CA GLN A 535 -19.20 -1.37 13.07
C GLN A 535 -18.17 -2.33 12.47
N LEU A 536 -18.48 -2.94 11.33
CA LEU A 536 -17.54 -3.83 10.62
C LEU A 536 -16.33 -3.05 10.09
N GLU A 537 -16.55 -1.84 9.56
CA GLU A 537 -15.48 -0.95 9.10
C GLU A 537 -14.51 -0.62 10.23
N THR A 538 -15.07 -0.16 11.36
CA THR A 538 -14.31 0.20 12.56
C THR A 538 -13.55 -1.02 13.11
N LEU A 539 -14.19 -2.18 13.13
CA LEU A 539 -13.56 -3.43 13.58
C LEU A 539 -12.33 -3.78 12.74
N VAL A 540 -12.43 -3.66 11.42
CA VAL A 540 -11.39 -4.06 10.47
C VAL A 540 -10.26 -3.03 10.36
N ALA A 541 -10.60 -1.76 10.24
CA ALA A 541 -9.64 -0.69 9.98
C ALA A 541 -8.90 -0.24 11.25
N GLU A 542 -9.55 -0.28 12.42
CA GLU A 542 -9.01 0.29 13.66
C GLU A 542 -8.77 -0.77 14.73
N ILE A 543 -9.82 -1.53 15.09
CA ILE A 543 -9.77 -2.43 16.25
C ILE A 543 -8.79 -3.60 16.02
N VAL A 544 -8.89 -4.30 14.88
CA VAL A 544 -8.09 -5.50 14.61
C VAL A 544 -6.58 -5.19 14.52
N PRO A 545 -6.13 -4.15 13.79
CA PRO A 545 -4.74 -3.73 13.80
C PRO A 545 -4.25 -3.35 15.21
N ASP A 546 -5.07 -2.63 15.98
CA ASP A 546 -4.72 -2.22 17.35
C ASP A 546 -4.65 -3.41 18.33
N ILE A 547 -5.52 -4.42 18.20
CA ILE A 547 -5.42 -5.69 18.94
C ILE A 547 -4.08 -6.35 18.65
N ALA A 548 -3.75 -6.53 17.36
CA ALA A 548 -2.52 -7.20 16.97
C ALA A 548 -1.27 -6.44 17.45
N GLN A 549 -1.31 -5.11 17.38
CA GLN A 549 -0.24 -4.24 17.86
C GLN A 549 -0.07 -4.32 19.38
N THR A 550 -1.17 -4.31 20.13
CA THR A 550 -1.15 -4.34 21.59
C THR A 550 -0.69 -5.71 22.12
N LEU A 551 -1.30 -6.80 21.64
CA LEU A 551 -1.02 -8.16 22.11
C LEU A 551 0.40 -8.65 21.78
N LEU A 552 1.02 -8.09 20.74
CA LEU A 552 2.41 -8.37 20.37
C LEU A 552 3.37 -7.25 20.76
N SER A 553 2.91 -6.20 21.46
CA SER A 553 3.80 -5.18 21.98
C SER A 553 4.78 -5.78 22.98
N ARG A 554 6.03 -5.29 22.97
CA ARG A 554 7.07 -5.80 23.89
C ARG A 554 6.67 -5.66 25.36
N ALA A 555 5.98 -4.58 25.72
CA ALA A 555 5.51 -4.36 27.07
C ALA A 555 4.49 -5.42 27.52
N PHE A 556 3.50 -5.70 26.68
CA PHE A 556 2.48 -6.73 26.96
C PHE A 556 3.11 -8.12 27.05
N VAL A 557 3.94 -8.48 26.06
CA VAL A 557 4.59 -9.80 26.02
C VAL A 557 5.55 -10.00 27.20
N ALA A 558 6.32 -8.98 27.58
CA ALA A 558 7.20 -9.05 28.74
C ALA A 558 6.40 -9.28 30.03
N SER A 559 5.30 -8.53 30.24
CA SER A 559 4.42 -8.67 31.41
C SER A 559 3.87 -10.10 31.54
N VAL A 560 3.35 -10.65 30.44
CA VAL A 560 2.82 -12.03 30.41
C VAL A 560 3.92 -13.05 30.70
N ILE A 561 5.09 -12.94 30.04
CA ILE A 561 6.20 -13.87 30.24
C ILE A 561 6.68 -13.86 31.69
N GLU A 562 6.83 -12.69 32.31
CA GLU A 562 7.27 -12.57 33.71
C GLU A 562 6.35 -13.32 34.67
N ARG A 563 5.03 -13.29 34.45
CA ARG A 563 4.04 -13.99 35.28
C ARG A 563 4.02 -15.49 35.03
N VAL A 564 4.12 -15.92 33.78
CA VAL A 564 4.14 -17.34 33.40
C VAL A 564 5.40 -18.03 33.92
N VAL A 565 6.56 -17.36 33.88
CA VAL A 565 7.82 -17.89 34.45
C VAL A 565 7.72 -18.09 35.97
N VAL A 566 6.90 -17.30 36.66
CA VAL A 566 6.62 -17.44 38.11
C VAL A 566 5.56 -18.51 38.41
N GLY A 567 4.97 -19.14 37.39
CA GLY A 567 4.10 -20.32 37.50
C GLY A 567 2.63 -20.12 37.11
N ALA A 568 2.27 -18.98 36.50
CA ALA A 568 0.93 -18.78 35.93
C ALA A 568 0.74 -19.60 34.63
N ASP A 569 -0.51 -19.96 34.29
CA ASP A 569 -0.80 -20.47 32.95
C ASP A 569 -0.87 -19.33 31.94
N LEU A 570 -0.33 -19.56 30.74
CA LEU A 570 -0.24 -18.56 29.69
C LEU A 570 -1.62 -18.10 29.19
N VAL A 571 -2.60 -18.98 29.04
CA VAL A 571 -3.94 -18.59 28.53
C VAL A 571 -4.66 -17.74 29.57
N ASP A 572 -4.62 -18.16 30.84
CA ASP A 572 -5.22 -17.41 31.94
C ASP A 572 -4.59 -16.01 32.10
N GLU A 573 -3.27 -15.90 31.98
CA GLU A 573 -2.59 -14.59 32.08
C GLU A 573 -2.88 -13.69 30.87
N LEU A 574 -3.02 -14.25 29.65
CA LEU A 574 -3.42 -13.48 28.47
C LEU A 574 -4.81 -12.84 28.67
N TYR A 575 -5.78 -13.57 29.23
CA TYR A 575 -7.08 -13.00 29.58
C TYR A 575 -6.97 -11.95 30.69
N ALA A 576 -6.18 -12.23 31.74
CA ALA A 576 -6.00 -11.31 32.84
C ALA A 576 -5.36 -9.99 32.40
N GLU A 577 -4.38 -10.03 31.49
CA GLU A 577 -3.70 -8.84 30.98
C GLU A 577 -4.62 -8.02 30.06
N ILE A 578 -5.44 -8.68 29.22
CA ILE A 578 -6.50 -8.00 28.44
C ILE A 578 -7.48 -7.27 29.37
N ASP A 579 -7.85 -7.89 30.48
CA ASP A 579 -8.81 -7.31 31.43
C ASP A 579 -8.22 -6.15 32.26
N ARG A 580 -6.89 -6.07 32.40
CA ARG A 580 -6.18 -4.94 33.03
C ARG A 580 -6.12 -3.69 32.13
N LEU A 581 -6.36 -3.83 30.82
CA LEU A 581 -6.39 -2.71 29.88
C LEU A 581 -7.74 -1.97 29.93
N GLU A 582 -7.98 -1.24 31.03
CA GLU A 582 -9.24 -0.50 31.26
C GLU A 582 -9.55 0.57 30.21
N GLU A 583 -8.52 1.11 29.55
CA GLU A 583 -8.64 2.17 28.54
C GLU A 583 -9.24 1.69 27.21
N LYS A 584 -9.28 0.37 26.95
CA LYS A 584 -9.77 -0.18 25.67
C LYS A 584 -11.29 -0.40 25.67
N PRO A 585 -12.00 -0.12 24.55
CA PRO A 585 -13.44 -0.37 24.40
C PRO A 585 -13.86 -1.83 24.66
N GLU A 586 -15.13 -2.07 24.99
CA GLU A 586 -15.65 -3.44 25.18
C GLU A 586 -15.57 -4.28 23.90
N GLU A 587 -15.89 -3.69 22.74
CA GLU A 587 -15.81 -4.35 21.43
C GLU A 587 -14.39 -4.86 21.13
N TRP A 588 -13.38 -4.07 21.50
CA TRP A 588 -11.97 -4.44 21.38
C TRP A 588 -11.64 -5.63 22.29
N ARG A 589 -12.07 -5.60 23.56
CA ARG A 589 -11.80 -6.68 24.53
C ARG A 589 -12.48 -7.98 24.11
N ASP A 590 -13.70 -7.91 23.59
CA ASP A 590 -14.44 -9.09 23.14
C ASP A 590 -13.81 -9.74 21.91
N GLU A 591 -13.31 -8.96 20.95
CA GLU A 591 -12.57 -9.51 19.81
C GLU A 591 -11.19 -10.04 20.22
N ALA A 592 -10.46 -9.34 21.10
CA ALA A 592 -9.17 -9.84 21.63
C ALA A 592 -9.35 -11.18 22.36
N ARG A 593 -10.38 -11.30 23.22
CA ARG A 593 -10.75 -12.56 23.88
C ARG A 593 -11.13 -13.65 22.89
N ARG A 594 -11.79 -13.30 21.78
CA ARG A 594 -12.09 -14.27 20.70
C ARG A 594 -10.80 -14.83 20.11
N TRP A 595 -9.77 -14.02 19.93
CA TRP A 595 -8.48 -14.47 19.43
C TRP A 595 -7.77 -15.39 20.42
N ILE A 596 -7.84 -15.08 21.72
CA ILE A 596 -7.31 -15.97 22.78
C ILE A 596 -8.05 -17.32 22.81
N ARG A 597 -9.38 -17.36 22.66
CA ARG A 597 -10.14 -18.62 22.55
C ARG A 597 -9.70 -19.48 21.36
N LEU A 598 -9.43 -18.83 20.23
CA LEU A 598 -8.95 -19.53 19.03
C LEU A 598 -7.55 -20.09 19.24
N TYR A 599 -6.67 -19.32 19.91
CA TYR A 599 -5.36 -19.77 20.32
C TYR A 599 -5.44 -20.98 21.24
N GLU A 600 -6.25 -20.90 22.31
CA GLU A 600 -6.48 -22.00 23.26
C GLU A 600 -6.94 -23.28 22.55
N ALA A 601 -7.84 -23.18 21.57
CA ALA A 601 -8.34 -24.33 20.81
C ALA A 601 -7.28 -24.97 19.88
N SER A 602 -6.25 -24.22 19.47
CA SER A 602 -5.21 -24.64 18.53
C SER A 602 -3.94 -25.18 19.19
N VAL A 603 -3.69 -24.82 20.45
CA VAL A 603 -2.42 -25.05 21.13
C VAL A 603 -2.40 -26.39 21.85
N GLN A 604 -1.26 -27.09 21.77
CA GLN A 604 -1.00 -28.28 22.59
C GLN A 604 -0.43 -27.86 23.95
N PRO A 605 -1.14 -28.12 25.09
CA PRO A 605 -0.70 -27.67 26.40
C PRO A 605 0.64 -28.29 26.86
N SER A 606 1.01 -29.44 26.29
CA SER A 606 2.27 -30.15 26.60
C SER A 606 3.51 -29.57 25.89
N SER A 607 3.33 -28.62 24.96
CA SER A 607 4.44 -27.99 24.25
C SER A 607 5.26 -27.07 25.17
N PRO A 608 6.58 -26.91 24.93
CA PRO A 608 7.40 -25.90 25.62
C PRO A 608 6.80 -24.49 25.50
N LEU A 609 7.06 -23.64 26.50
CA LEU A 609 6.53 -22.28 26.54
C LEU A 609 7.00 -21.45 25.34
N SER A 610 8.27 -21.59 24.95
CA SER A 610 8.85 -20.94 23.77
C SER A 610 8.08 -21.26 22.49
N ARG A 611 7.66 -22.53 22.31
CA ARG A 611 6.82 -22.96 21.18
C ARG A 611 5.41 -22.42 21.29
N ARG A 612 4.80 -22.45 22.47
CA ARG A 612 3.47 -21.87 22.71
C ARG A 612 3.43 -20.38 22.39
N LEU A 613 4.44 -19.61 22.79
CA LEU A 613 4.57 -18.19 22.50
C LEU A 613 4.77 -17.94 21.00
N LEU A 614 5.55 -18.79 20.31
CA LEU A 614 5.69 -18.73 18.86
C LEU A 614 4.36 -18.99 18.14
N ASP A 615 3.62 -20.02 18.56
CA ASP A 615 2.29 -20.34 17.99
C ASP A 615 1.30 -19.18 18.22
N PHE A 616 1.41 -18.47 19.35
CA PHE A 616 0.62 -17.27 19.63
C PHE A 616 0.95 -16.15 18.65
N GLN A 617 2.24 -15.86 18.47
CA GLN A 617 2.70 -14.87 17.49
C GLN A 617 2.23 -15.20 16.07
N GLU A 618 2.37 -16.45 15.63
CA GLU A 618 1.95 -16.93 14.31
C GLU A 618 0.44 -16.68 14.09
N LEU A 619 -0.40 -17.03 15.08
CA LEU A 619 -1.85 -16.82 14.99
C LEU A 619 -2.21 -15.34 14.86
N ILE A 620 -1.60 -14.46 15.66
CA ILE A 620 -1.90 -13.03 15.62
C ILE A 620 -1.52 -12.42 14.26
N HIS A 621 -0.38 -12.83 13.69
CA HIS A 621 0.06 -12.38 12.36
C HIS A 621 -0.83 -12.89 11.21
N GLU A 622 -1.33 -14.12 11.35
CA GLU A 622 -2.30 -14.69 10.43
C GLU A 622 -3.61 -13.89 10.49
N ARG A 623 -4.10 -13.57 11.68
CA ARG A 623 -5.35 -12.80 11.87
C ARG A 623 -5.22 -11.37 11.39
N ALA A 624 -4.15 -10.66 11.75
CA ALA A 624 -3.91 -9.30 11.28
C ALA A 624 -3.80 -9.24 9.74
N GLY A 625 -3.10 -10.21 9.14
CA GLY A 625 -2.93 -10.25 7.68
C GLY A 625 -4.16 -10.69 6.89
N THR A 626 -5.04 -11.49 7.51
CA THR A 626 -6.24 -11.99 6.83
C THR A 626 -7.40 -11.01 6.85
N VAL A 627 -7.46 -10.01 7.73
CA VAL A 627 -8.69 -9.23 7.97
C VAL A 627 -8.81 -7.94 7.13
N VAL A 628 -7.73 -7.48 6.47
CA VAL A 628 -7.68 -6.16 5.83
C VAL A 628 -8.15 -6.16 4.36
N SER A 629 -8.32 -7.32 3.72
CA SER A 629 -8.78 -7.38 2.32
C SER A 629 -10.30 -7.37 2.21
N ALA A 630 -10.86 -6.81 1.13
CA ALA A 630 -12.29 -6.81 0.86
C ALA A 630 -12.89 -8.23 0.96
N GLY A 631 -12.26 -9.23 0.33
CA GLY A 631 -12.71 -10.63 0.37
C GLY A 631 -12.76 -11.23 1.78
N SER A 632 -11.88 -10.80 2.68
CA SER A 632 -11.88 -11.28 4.06
C SER A 632 -13.02 -10.75 4.91
N VAL A 633 -13.46 -9.52 4.65
CA VAL A 633 -14.59 -8.94 5.37
C VAL A 633 -15.88 -9.61 4.94
N ILE A 634 -16.03 -9.92 3.65
CA ILE A 634 -17.13 -10.76 3.16
C ILE A 634 -17.11 -12.13 3.83
N ALA A 635 -15.94 -12.78 3.91
CA ALA A 635 -15.80 -14.04 4.62
C ALA A 635 -16.16 -13.91 6.11
N ARG A 636 -15.86 -12.78 6.75
CA ARG A 636 -16.25 -12.50 8.13
C ARG A 636 -17.76 -12.31 8.28
N VAL A 637 -18.39 -11.51 7.41
CA VAL A 637 -19.86 -11.33 7.39
C VAL A 637 -20.55 -12.66 7.15
N ALA A 638 -20.04 -13.48 6.21
CA ALA A 638 -20.53 -14.82 5.96
C ALA A 638 -20.38 -15.74 7.19
N PHE A 639 -19.21 -15.71 7.85
CA PHE A 639 -18.96 -16.48 9.06
C PHE A 639 -19.89 -16.07 10.21
N GLU A 640 -20.10 -14.78 10.43
CA GLU A 640 -20.99 -14.26 11.47
C GLU A 640 -22.47 -14.60 11.19
N ALA A 641 -22.87 -14.61 9.91
CA ALA A 641 -24.18 -15.08 9.46
C ALA A 641 -24.33 -16.59 9.71
N GLU A 642 -23.36 -17.40 9.30
CA GLU A 642 -23.37 -18.86 9.49
C GLU A 642 -23.36 -19.27 10.97
N ALA A 643 -22.57 -18.58 11.81
CA ALA A 643 -22.50 -18.85 13.24
C ALA A 643 -23.87 -18.62 13.90
N ARG A 644 -24.55 -17.51 13.55
CA ARG A 644 -25.90 -17.21 14.05
C ARG A 644 -26.95 -18.15 13.47
N GLN A 645 -26.80 -18.57 12.21
CA GLN A 645 -27.66 -19.56 11.59
C GLN A 645 -27.59 -20.89 12.32
N LYS A 646 -26.39 -21.36 12.67
CA LYS A 646 -26.21 -22.59 13.48
C LYS A 646 -26.91 -22.52 14.84
N VAL A 647 -26.86 -21.37 15.50
CA VAL A 647 -27.56 -21.17 16.79
C VAL A 647 -29.08 -21.26 16.59
N TYR A 648 -29.61 -20.63 15.53
CA TYR A 648 -31.03 -20.70 15.21
C TYR A 648 -31.47 -22.11 14.79
N ASP A 649 -30.69 -22.82 13.99
CA ASP A 649 -30.97 -24.20 13.57
C ASP A 649 -31.02 -25.14 14.79
N ALA A 650 -30.12 -24.97 15.76
CA ALA A 650 -30.14 -25.73 17.01
C ALA A 650 -31.39 -25.43 17.85
N GLN A 651 -31.86 -24.17 17.89
CA GLN A 651 -33.12 -23.80 18.55
C GLN A 651 -34.32 -24.40 17.83
N LEU A 652 -34.30 -24.42 16.50
CA LEU A 652 -35.36 -24.99 15.67
C LEU A 652 -35.43 -26.51 15.86
N GLU A 653 -34.29 -27.21 15.87
CA GLU A 653 -34.23 -28.66 16.11
C GLU A 653 -34.73 -29.02 17.52
N ALA A 654 -34.38 -28.21 18.53
CA ALA A 654 -34.89 -28.39 19.89
C ALA A 654 -36.41 -28.17 19.97
N TRP A 655 -36.93 -27.16 19.25
CA TRP A 655 -38.37 -26.90 19.14
C TRP A 655 -39.10 -28.04 18.42
N GLU A 656 -38.57 -28.55 17.30
CA GLU A 656 -39.16 -29.68 16.56
C GLU A 656 -39.24 -30.95 17.43
N LYS A 657 -38.20 -31.24 18.22
CA LYS A 657 -38.20 -32.36 19.17
C LYS A 657 -39.28 -32.20 20.25
N GLU A 658 -39.47 -30.98 20.75
CA GLU A 658 -40.49 -30.70 21.76
C GLU A 658 -41.91 -30.75 21.18
N CYS A 659 -42.12 -30.25 19.96
CA CYS A 659 -43.37 -30.39 19.23
C CYS A 659 -43.71 -31.87 18.99
N ALA A 660 -42.76 -32.66 18.48
CA ALA A 660 -42.95 -34.10 18.26
C ALA A 660 -43.30 -34.84 19.56
N ARG A 661 -42.70 -34.46 20.70
CA ARG A 661 -43.05 -35.00 22.02
C ARG A 661 -44.49 -34.66 22.42
N ILE A 662 -44.90 -33.39 22.27
CA ILE A 662 -46.25 -32.94 22.60
C ILE A 662 -47.30 -33.59 21.68
N GLU A 663 -46.99 -33.75 20.40
CA GLU A 663 -47.86 -34.45 19.45
C GLU A 663 -48.00 -35.93 19.81
N ALA A 664 -46.92 -36.61 20.20
CA ALA A 664 -46.96 -37.99 20.69
C ALA A 664 -47.78 -38.13 21.99
N GLU A 665 -47.71 -37.14 22.89
CA GLU A 665 -48.54 -37.09 24.11
C GLU A 665 -50.02 -36.78 23.82
N ASN A 666 -50.31 -35.94 22.82
CA ASN A 666 -51.66 -35.55 22.43
C ASN A 666 -52.39 -36.61 21.59
N THR A 667 -51.67 -37.40 20.79
CA THR A 667 -52.25 -38.46 19.94
C THR A 667 -53.16 -39.44 20.71
N PRO A 668 -52.74 -40.07 21.83
CA PRO A 668 -53.61 -40.97 22.58
C PRO A 668 -54.78 -40.24 23.26
N ILE A 669 -54.65 -38.95 23.60
CA ILE A 669 -55.73 -38.13 24.15
C ILE A 669 -56.81 -37.90 23.09
N LEU A 670 -56.39 -37.53 21.87
CA LEU A 670 -57.26 -37.27 20.73
C LEU A 670 -57.97 -38.55 20.25
N GLU A 671 -57.23 -39.66 20.10
CA GLU A 671 -57.81 -40.95 19.71
C GLU A 671 -58.85 -41.44 20.72
N ARG A 672 -58.56 -41.30 22.02
CA ARG A 672 -59.47 -41.75 23.08
C ARG A 672 -60.67 -40.84 23.23
N LYS A 673 -60.51 -39.52 23.03
CA LYS A 673 -61.63 -38.56 22.97
C LYS A 673 -62.54 -38.87 21.77
N LYS A 674 -61.97 -39.11 20.59
CA LYS A 674 -62.69 -39.50 19.39
C LYS A 674 -63.45 -40.82 19.59
N LYS A 675 -62.78 -41.83 20.15
CA LYS A 675 -63.41 -43.13 20.46
C LYS A 675 -64.53 -43.01 21.49
N ARG A 676 -64.38 -42.15 22.49
CA ARG A 676 -65.44 -41.84 23.46
C ARG A 676 -66.63 -41.16 22.77
N GLU A 677 -66.40 -40.18 21.90
CA GLU A 677 -67.45 -39.50 21.14
C GLU A 677 -68.18 -40.47 20.18
N GLU A 678 -67.44 -41.36 19.51
CA GLU A 678 -68.01 -42.43 18.68
C GLU A 678 -68.89 -43.38 19.50
N LEU A 679 -68.41 -43.84 20.66
CA LEU A 679 -69.19 -44.71 21.56
C LEU A 679 -70.43 -44.03 22.13
N ILE A 680 -70.35 -42.74 22.48
CA ILE A 680 -71.50 -41.94 22.91
C ILE A 680 -72.52 -41.80 21.77
N SER A 681 -72.05 -41.53 20.55
CA SER A 681 -72.89 -41.41 19.36
C SER A 681 -73.59 -42.73 19.04
N GLN A 682 -72.85 -43.84 19.09
CA GLN A 682 -73.36 -45.18 18.84
C GLN A 682 -74.38 -45.60 19.92
N ALA A 683 -74.08 -45.37 21.21
CA ALA A 683 -75.02 -45.65 22.29
C ALA A 683 -76.33 -44.85 22.17
N ARG A 684 -76.26 -43.61 21.67
CA ARG A 684 -77.45 -42.80 21.37
C ARG A 684 -78.24 -43.37 20.19
N ALA A 685 -77.57 -43.80 19.12
CA ALA A 685 -78.21 -44.39 17.96
C ALA A 685 -78.88 -45.75 18.29
N ASP A 686 -78.18 -46.62 19.02
CA ASP A 686 -78.68 -47.92 19.46
C ASP A 686 -79.88 -47.76 20.39
N PHE A 687 -79.82 -46.84 21.36
CA PHE A 687 -80.96 -46.53 22.23
C PHE A 687 -82.17 -46.02 21.43
N ALA A 688 -81.96 -45.19 20.41
CA ALA A 688 -83.05 -44.70 19.56
C ALA A 688 -83.71 -45.83 18.73
N LEU A 689 -82.89 -46.72 18.16
CA LEU A 689 -83.35 -47.90 17.43
C LEU A 689 -84.12 -48.88 18.33
N GLU A 690 -83.56 -49.18 19.50
CA GLU A 690 -84.18 -50.07 20.49
C GLU A 690 -85.46 -49.47 21.08
N SER A 691 -85.50 -48.16 21.33
CA SER A 691 -86.72 -47.47 21.78
C SER A 691 -87.82 -47.50 20.71
N ALA A 692 -87.46 -47.33 19.44
CA ALA A 692 -88.42 -47.45 18.34
C ALA A 692 -88.92 -48.89 18.16
N ALA A 693 -88.04 -49.90 18.31
CA ALA A 693 -88.40 -51.31 18.26
C ALA A 693 -89.29 -51.71 19.45
N TYR A 694 -88.97 -51.22 20.65
CA TYR A 694 -89.79 -51.38 21.85
C TYR A 694 -91.18 -50.77 21.66
N GLN A 695 -91.28 -49.55 21.14
CA GLN A 695 -92.58 -48.93 20.86
C GLN A 695 -93.41 -49.73 19.87
N ARG A 696 -92.79 -50.28 18.80
CA ARG A 696 -93.48 -51.18 17.86
C ARG A 696 -93.94 -52.47 18.54
N GLN A 697 -93.10 -53.09 19.37
CA GLN A 697 -93.46 -54.30 20.11
C GLN A 697 -94.56 -54.06 21.15
N VAL A 698 -94.57 -52.90 21.80
CA VAL A 698 -95.66 -52.47 22.70
C VAL A 698 -96.96 -52.27 21.92
N GLN A 699 -96.88 -51.74 20.70
CA GLN A 699 -98.03 -51.53 19.82
C GLN A 699 -98.59 -52.87 19.32
N GLU A 700 -97.73 -53.79 18.87
CA GLU A 700 -98.11 -55.17 18.52
C GLU A 700 -98.65 -55.96 19.72
N TYR A 701 -98.08 -55.78 20.91
CA TYR A 701 -98.57 -56.39 22.15
C TYR A 701 -99.97 -55.86 22.50
N ARG A 702 -100.19 -54.54 22.37
CA ARG A 702 -101.52 -53.92 22.58
C ARG A 702 -102.54 -54.41 21.55
N GLU A 703 -102.15 -54.57 20.29
CA GLU A 703 -103.01 -55.12 19.23
C GLU A 703 -103.34 -56.60 19.47
N LYS A 704 -102.33 -57.44 19.79
CA LYS A 704 -102.53 -58.86 20.10
C LYS A 704 -103.34 -59.07 21.39
N ARG A 705 -103.19 -58.19 22.38
CA ARG A 705 -104.02 -58.17 23.60
C ARG A 705 -105.47 -57.77 23.32
N ALA A 706 -105.69 -56.77 22.46
CA ALA A 706 -107.03 -56.36 22.04
C ALA A 706 -107.76 -57.45 21.22
N VAL A 707 -107.03 -58.23 20.41
CA VAL A 707 -107.56 -59.39 19.68
C VAL A 707 -107.87 -60.55 20.63
N ALA A 708 -107.01 -60.81 21.62
CA ALA A 708 -107.23 -61.85 22.65
C ALA A 708 -108.41 -61.53 23.60
N GLU A 709 -108.71 -60.27 23.85
CA GLU A 709 -109.89 -59.86 24.65
C GLU A 709 -111.24 -60.02 23.87
N SER A 710 -111.20 -60.31 22.56
CA SER A 710 -112.40 -60.45 21.70
C SER A 710 -112.76 -61.91 21.31
N SER A 711 -111.90 -62.88 21.64
CA SER A 711 -112.11 -64.31 21.38
C SER A 711 -111.81 -65.08 22.66
N GLU A 712 -112.76 -65.85 23.20
CA GLU A 712 -112.61 -66.69 24.41
C GLU A 712 -111.57 -67.83 24.21
N ALA A 713 -110.28 -67.47 24.08
CA ALA A 713 -109.14 -68.37 24.07
C ALA A 713 -108.18 -68.01 25.22
N PRO A 714 -107.42 -68.98 25.77
CA PRO A 714 -106.67 -68.78 27.02
C PRO A 714 -105.54 -67.75 26.85
N THR A 715 -105.48 -66.77 27.76
CA THR A 715 -104.62 -65.58 27.72
C THR A 715 -103.18 -65.80 28.23
N ASP A 716 -102.67 -67.03 28.23
CA ASP A 716 -101.42 -67.39 28.95
C ASP A 716 -100.12 -67.33 28.12
N ALA A 717 -100.08 -66.59 27.01
CA ALA A 717 -98.84 -66.42 26.23
C ALA A 717 -98.65 -65.02 25.62
N LEU A 718 -98.95 -63.95 26.37
CA LEU A 718 -98.61 -62.58 25.99
C LEU A 718 -97.55 -62.01 26.94
N VAL A 719 -96.28 -62.07 26.52
CA VAL A 719 -95.14 -61.49 27.24
C VAL A 719 -95.11 -59.98 27.00
N GLU A 720 -95.19 -59.19 28.08
CA GLU A 720 -95.06 -57.73 28.01
C GLU A 720 -93.64 -57.35 27.56
N PRO A 721 -93.47 -56.49 26.55
CA PRO A 721 -92.14 -56.06 26.13
C PRO A 721 -91.41 -55.37 27.28
N THR A 722 -90.14 -55.71 27.48
CA THR A 722 -89.25 -55.04 28.44
C THR A 722 -88.67 -53.76 27.86
N PRO A 723 -88.69 -52.63 28.59
CA PRO A 723 -88.13 -51.37 28.10
C PRO A 723 -86.60 -51.47 27.95
N PRO A 724 -86.01 -50.79 26.95
CA PRO A 724 -84.56 -50.73 26.80
C PRO A 724 -83.92 -49.98 27.97
N GLU A 725 -82.66 -50.32 28.26
CA GLU A 725 -81.90 -49.67 29.33
C GLU A 725 -81.81 -48.15 29.13
N PRO A 726 -81.94 -47.33 30.19
CA PRO A 726 -81.87 -45.88 30.09
C PRO A 726 -80.55 -45.40 29.49
N LEU A 727 -80.64 -44.47 28.53
CA LEU A 727 -79.47 -43.84 27.90
C LEU A 727 -78.48 -43.27 28.93
N GLU A 728 -78.98 -42.72 30.04
CA GLU A 728 -78.16 -42.17 31.13
C GLU A 728 -77.26 -43.23 31.77
N SER A 729 -77.74 -44.45 31.93
CA SER A 729 -76.96 -45.56 32.49
C SER A 729 -75.86 -46.02 31.52
N ARG A 730 -76.13 -45.97 30.20
CA ARG A 730 -75.16 -46.30 29.16
C ARG A 730 -74.08 -45.23 29.04
N LEU A 731 -74.46 -43.96 29.10
CA LEU A 731 -73.51 -42.84 29.13
C LEU A 731 -72.64 -42.87 30.39
N ALA A 732 -73.23 -43.15 31.56
CA ALA A 732 -72.48 -43.30 32.80
C ALA A 732 -71.48 -44.49 32.76
N ALA A 733 -71.86 -45.60 32.10
CA ALA A 733 -70.95 -46.73 31.89
C ALA A 733 -69.79 -46.36 30.94
N ILE A 734 -70.06 -45.63 29.85
CA ILE A 734 -69.03 -45.15 28.93
C ILE A 734 -68.09 -44.16 29.64
N ASP A 735 -68.62 -43.27 30.47
CA ASP A 735 -67.84 -42.30 31.22
C ASP A 735 -66.99 -42.94 32.33
N ALA A 736 -67.47 -44.03 32.94
CA ALA A 736 -66.70 -44.83 33.89
C ALA A 736 -65.57 -45.62 33.20
N GLN A 737 -65.77 -46.08 31.96
CA GLN A 737 -64.77 -46.82 31.18
C GLN A 737 -63.77 -45.90 30.45
N TYR A 738 -64.20 -44.69 30.10
CA TYR A 738 -63.41 -43.67 29.39
C TYR A 738 -63.55 -42.30 30.10
N PRO A 739 -62.91 -42.11 31.26
CA PRO A 739 -62.90 -40.82 31.94
C PRO A 739 -62.22 -39.74 31.07
N PRO A 740 -62.62 -38.46 31.18
CA PRO A 740 -62.00 -37.38 30.42
C PRO A 740 -60.53 -37.23 30.81
N LEU A 741 -59.63 -37.66 29.92
CA LEU A 741 -58.24 -37.20 29.96
C LEU A 741 -58.26 -35.72 29.57
N GLY A 742 -57.43 -34.89 30.22
CA GLY A 742 -57.45 -33.43 30.08
C GLY A 742 -57.30 -32.92 28.63
N GLU A 743 -57.36 -31.60 28.47
CA GLU A 743 -57.25 -30.98 27.14
C GLU A 743 -55.87 -31.21 26.51
N PRO A 744 -55.78 -31.34 25.17
CA PRO A 744 -54.50 -31.47 24.48
C PRO A 744 -53.61 -30.27 24.79
N LYS A 745 -52.33 -30.52 25.05
CA LYS A 745 -51.36 -29.47 25.36
C LYS A 745 -51.10 -28.62 24.10
N PRO A 746 -51.03 -27.29 24.23
CA PRO A 746 -50.71 -26.42 23.09
C PRO A 746 -49.25 -26.62 22.65
N LEU A 747 -49.00 -26.51 21.34
CA LEU A 747 -47.64 -26.52 20.80
C LEU A 747 -46.93 -25.21 21.17
N PRO A 748 -45.63 -25.25 21.52
CA PRO A 748 -44.86 -24.05 21.77
C PRO A 748 -44.75 -23.19 20.50
N PRO A 749 -44.69 -21.85 20.61
CA PRO A 749 -44.52 -20.97 19.46
C PRO A 749 -43.19 -21.27 18.75
N LYS A 750 -43.19 -21.24 17.42
CA LYS A 750 -41.99 -21.46 16.61
C LYS A 750 -40.97 -20.36 16.91
N PRO A 751 -39.68 -20.69 17.14
CA PRO A 751 -38.66 -19.67 17.33
C PRO A 751 -38.53 -18.81 16.07
N GLU A 752 -38.47 -17.50 16.24
CA GLU A 752 -38.22 -16.55 15.15
C GLU A 752 -36.72 -16.27 15.03
N PRO A 753 -36.19 -16.08 13.81
CA PRO A 753 -34.79 -15.73 13.64
C PRO A 753 -34.52 -14.36 14.26
N SER A 754 -33.40 -14.25 14.99
CA SER A 754 -32.99 -12.97 15.59
C SER A 754 -32.80 -11.88 14.52
N THR A 755 -33.09 -10.62 14.86
CA THR A 755 -32.90 -9.47 13.96
C THR A 755 -31.46 -9.41 13.41
N LEU A 756 -30.47 -9.70 14.26
CA LEU A 756 -29.06 -9.78 13.87
C LEU A 756 -28.79 -10.85 12.80
N LEU A 757 -29.38 -12.06 12.92
CA LEU A 757 -29.21 -13.11 11.90
C LEU A 757 -29.74 -12.64 10.54
N ILE A 758 -30.92 -12.02 10.53
CA ILE A 758 -31.52 -11.53 9.30
C ILE A 758 -30.66 -10.42 8.68
N ASN A 759 -30.15 -9.49 9.50
CA ASN A 759 -29.31 -8.39 9.04
C ASN A 759 -27.95 -8.87 8.51
N TYR A 760 -27.27 -9.81 9.18
CA TYR A 760 -26.01 -10.40 8.70
C TYR A 760 -26.19 -11.21 7.41
N THR A 761 -27.31 -11.92 7.27
CA THR A 761 -27.60 -12.71 6.06
C THR A 761 -27.89 -11.78 4.88
N GLU A 762 -28.68 -10.74 5.12
CA GLU A 762 -28.97 -9.71 4.11
C GLU A 762 -27.71 -8.96 3.67
N LEU A 763 -26.84 -8.60 4.61
CA LEU A 763 -25.56 -7.94 4.30
C LEU A 763 -24.61 -8.88 3.54
N ARG A 764 -24.51 -10.16 3.94
CA ARG A 764 -23.72 -11.17 3.23
C ARG A 764 -24.17 -11.29 1.78
N ASP A 765 -25.47 -11.45 1.56
CA ASP A 765 -26.03 -11.69 0.24
C ASP A 765 -25.83 -10.46 -0.66
N LEU A 766 -26.04 -9.26 -0.12
CA LEU A 766 -25.78 -7.99 -0.82
C LEU A 766 -24.31 -7.87 -1.22
N LEU A 767 -23.37 -8.13 -0.30
CA LEU A 767 -21.95 -8.07 -0.60
C LEU A 767 -21.53 -9.15 -1.61
N THR A 768 -22.04 -10.38 -1.48
CA THR A 768 -21.71 -11.51 -2.36
C THR A 768 -22.23 -11.33 -3.78
N GLU A 769 -23.45 -10.82 -3.93
CA GLU A 769 -24.04 -10.49 -5.23
C GLU A 769 -23.20 -9.44 -5.95
N ARG A 770 -22.76 -8.40 -5.24
CA ARG A 770 -21.94 -7.33 -5.81
C ARG A 770 -20.54 -7.80 -6.21
N ILE A 771 -19.87 -8.62 -5.40
CA ILE A 771 -18.60 -9.28 -5.81
C ILE A 771 -18.76 -9.98 -7.16
N THR A 772 -19.84 -10.75 -7.31
CA THR A 772 -20.06 -11.55 -8.51
C THR A 772 -20.33 -10.69 -9.74
N GLU A 773 -20.96 -9.53 -9.57
CA GLU A 773 -21.15 -8.55 -10.64
C GLU A 773 -19.85 -7.82 -10.99
N MET A 774 -19.02 -7.54 -9.98
CA MET A 774 -17.71 -6.92 -10.15
C MET A 774 -16.76 -7.81 -10.95
N ASP A 775 -16.67 -9.10 -10.61
CA ASP A 775 -15.85 -10.07 -11.35
C ASP A 775 -16.26 -10.17 -12.83
N LYS A 776 -17.57 -10.16 -13.11
CA LYS A 776 -18.07 -10.18 -14.49
C LYS A 776 -17.75 -8.90 -15.25
N SER A 777 -17.89 -7.75 -14.57
CA SER A 777 -17.56 -6.44 -15.15
C SER A 777 -16.06 -6.34 -15.44
N GLN A 778 -15.22 -6.92 -14.58
CA GLN A 778 -13.78 -7.06 -14.80
C GLN A 778 -13.49 -7.81 -16.10
N GLU A 779 -13.97 -9.05 -16.24
CA GLU A 779 -13.71 -9.88 -17.43
C GLU A 779 -14.16 -9.18 -18.72
N GLU A 780 -15.27 -8.44 -18.68
CA GLU A 780 -15.78 -7.69 -19.83
C GLU A 780 -14.89 -6.49 -20.18
N LEU A 781 -14.53 -5.67 -19.19
CA LEU A 781 -13.58 -4.56 -19.35
C LEU A 781 -12.24 -5.07 -19.87
N GLU A 782 -11.80 -6.23 -19.36
CA GLU A 782 -10.56 -6.85 -19.77
C GLU A 782 -10.54 -7.22 -21.25
N ARG A 783 -11.61 -7.89 -21.68
CA ARG A 783 -11.78 -8.27 -23.07
C ARG A 783 -11.88 -7.05 -23.98
N LEU A 784 -12.65 -6.03 -23.60
CA LEU A 784 -12.82 -4.81 -24.41
C LEU A 784 -11.51 -4.05 -24.55
N PHE A 785 -10.75 -3.93 -23.46
CA PHE A 785 -9.45 -3.26 -23.47
C PHE A 785 -8.42 -4.01 -24.32
N ALA A 786 -8.32 -5.34 -24.17
CA ALA A 786 -7.44 -6.17 -25.00
C ALA A 786 -7.80 -6.07 -26.49
N GLN A 787 -9.09 -6.05 -26.83
CA GLN A 787 -9.56 -5.82 -28.20
C GLN A 787 -9.14 -4.45 -28.72
N ARG A 788 -9.30 -3.38 -27.92
CA ARG A 788 -8.89 -2.03 -28.32
C ARG A 788 -7.38 -1.93 -28.50
N LEU A 789 -6.58 -2.52 -27.61
CA LEU A 789 -5.12 -2.56 -27.74
C LEU A 789 -4.68 -3.25 -29.04
N HIS A 790 -5.28 -4.39 -29.38
CA HIS A 790 -5.01 -5.05 -30.66
C HIS A 790 -5.45 -4.23 -31.86
N GLN A 791 -6.58 -3.53 -31.76
CA GLN A 791 -7.04 -2.62 -32.81
C GLN A 791 -6.07 -1.44 -32.99
N MET A 792 -5.58 -0.85 -31.90
CA MET A 792 -4.58 0.22 -31.96
C MET A 792 -3.26 -0.23 -32.59
N GLU A 793 -2.81 -1.45 -32.30
CA GLU A 793 -1.62 -2.03 -32.93
C GLU A 793 -1.79 -2.09 -34.46
N GLN A 794 -3.00 -2.44 -34.93
CA GLN A 794 -3.33 -2.47 -36.36
C GLN A 794 -3.50 -1.05 -36.96
N GLU A 795 -4.02 -0.10 -36.18
CA GLU A 795 -4.29 1.29 -36.58
C GLU A 795 -3.08 2.23 -36.38
N ALA A 796 -1.97 1.74 -35.83
CA ALA A 796 -0.80 2.53 -35.45
C ALA A 796 -0.29 3.44 -36.60
N ALA A 797 -0.29 2.93 -37.83
CA ALA A 797 0.13 3.68 -39.02
C ALA A 797 -0.82 4.84 -39.38
N GLU A 798 -2.12 4.74 -39.08
CA GLU A 798 -3.07 5.84 -39.28
C GLU A 798 -3.04 6.85 -38.13
N MET A 799 -2.80 6.37 -36.90
CA MET A 799 -2.70 7.22 -35.71
C MET A 799 -1.51 8.19 -35.79
N THR A 800 -0.37 7.79 -36.37
CA THR A 800 0.79 8.69 -36.58
C THR A 800 0.46 9.97 -37.37
N LYS A 801 -0.62 9.98 -38.16
CA LYS A 801 -1.04 11.14 -38.95
C LYS A 801 -1.86 12.15 -38.14
N ARG A 802 -2.43 11.73 -37.00
CA ARG A 802 -3.32 12.55 -36.17
C ARG A 802 -2.63 13.14 -34.93
N ILE A 803 -1.48 12.59 -34.56
CA ILE A 803 -0.77 12.92 -33.31
C ILE A 803 0.35 13.90 -33.58
N THR A 804 0.52 14.88 -32.69
CA THR A 804 1.55 15.91 -32.76
C THR A 804 2.34 16.01 -31.45
N VAL A 805 3.66 15.93 -31.55
CA VAL A 805 4.57 16.04 -30.39
C VAL A 805 5.06 17.48 -30.26
N ARG A 806 5.10 17.99 -29.03
CA ARG A 806 5.64 19.30 -28.68
C ARG A 806 7.13 19.21 -28.38
N LEU A 807 7.90 20.19 -28.81
CA LEU A 807 9.35 20.23 -28.59
C LEU A 807 9.80 21.24 -27.53
N GLY A 808 9.00 22.26 -27.18
CA GLY A 808 9.37 23.25 -26.17
C GLY A 808 9.56 22.68 -24.76
N ASP A 809 8.58 22.94 -23.88
CA ASP A 809 8.69 22.55 -22.47
C ASP A 809 8.69 21.02 -22.28
N ASP A 810 7.94 20.26 -23.11
CA ASP A 810 7.83 18.80 -22.98
C ASP A 810 9.17 18.07 -23.22
N LEU A 811 9.96 18.49 -24.22
CA LEU A 811 11.31 17.93 -24.43
C LEU A 811 12.27 18.39 -23.33
N PHE A 812 12.10 19.61 -22.81
CA PHE A 812 12.91 20.11 -21.72
C PHE A 812 12.71 19.27 -20.46
N GLU A 813 11.46 19.01 -20.06
CA GLU A 813 11.14 18.13 -18.92
C GLU A 813 11.63 16.70 -19.15
N TYR A 814 11.48 16.16 -20.37
CA TYR A 814 12.07 14.85 -20.69
C TYR A 814 13.59 14.83 -20.52
N LEU A 815 14.30 15.82 -21.06
CA LEU A 815 15.76 15.90 -20.91
C LEU A 815 16.15 16.11 -19.43
N LEU A 816 15.35 16.86 -18.68
CA LEU A 816 15.55 17.00 -17.24
C LEU A 816 15.50 15.64 -16.56
N ASP A 817 14.43 14.86 -16.77
CA ASP A 817 14.19 13.61 -16.05
C ASP A 817 15.12 12.47 -16.45
N TYR A 818 15.45 12.33 -17.73
CA TYR A 818 16.20 11.17 -18.23
C TYR A 818 17.66 11.46 -18.57
N ALA A 819 18.06 12.73 -18.69
CA ALA A 819 19.43 13.10 -19.09
C ALA A 819 20.17 13.97 -18.07
N VAL A 820 19.54 15.01 -17.52
CA VAL A 820 20.19 15.99 -16.65
C VAL A 820 20.21 15.53 -15.19
N ARG A 821 19.05 15.11 -14.69
CA ARG A 821 18.85 14.61 -13.32
C ARG A 821 19.40 13.19 -13.23
N SER A 822 20.73 13.08 -13.07
CA SER A 822 21.45 11.81 -13.18
C SER A 822 21.04 10.77 -12.13
N LEU A 823 20.51 11.18 -10.97
CA LEU A 823 19.98 10.25 -9.97
C LEU A 823 18.69 9.55 -10.44
N GLY A 824 17.98 10.11 -11.42
CA GLY A 824 16.80 9.48 -12.04
C GLY A 824 17.12 8.16 -12.73
N ARG A 825 18.41 7.90 -13.04
CA ARG A 825 18.89 6.66 -13.65
C ARG A 825 19.24 5.57 -12.63
N LEU A 826 19.10 5.86 -11.35
CA LEU A 826 19.43 4.94 -10.28
C LEU A 826 18.21 4.13 -9.87
N PHE A 827 18.45 2.87 -9.54
CA PHE A 827 17.46 1.96 -9.01
C PHE A 827 17.92 1.52 -7.61
N PRO A 828 17.27 1.96 -6.52
CA PRO A 828 17.62 1.59 -5.17
C PRO A 828 17.19 0.15 -4.86
N ARG A 829 18.17 -0.71 -4.58
CA ARG A 829 17.98 -2.07 -4.08
C ARG A 829 18.28 -2.10 -2.59
N PRO A 830 17.32 -2.39 -1.71
CA PRO A 830 17.62 -2.53 -0.29
C PRO A 830 18.58 -3.71 -0.10
N VAL A 831 19.55 -3.54 0.80
CA VAL A 831 20.56 -4.58 1.10
C VAL A 831 20.47 -4.99 2.56
N ARG A 832 20.52 -4.02 3.47
CA ARG A 832 20.47 -4.28 4.90
C ARG A 832 20.03 -3.07 5.72
N VAL A 833 19.53 -3.36 6.91
CA VAL A 833 19.19 -2.37 7.95
C VAL A 833 19.74 -2.85 9.27
N TYR A 834 20.36 -1.93 10.01
CA TYR A 834 20.77 -2.15 11.38
C TYR A 834 19.85 -1.35 12.30
N LEU A 835 19.27 -2.04 13.28
CA LEU A 835 18.45 -1.42 14.34
C LEU A 835 19.10 -1.69 15.69
N ARG A 836 18.90 -0.79 16.65
CA ARG A 836 19.40 -0.91 18.02
C ARG A 836 18.24 -0.92 18.99
N ASP A 837 18.32 -1.79 19.99
CA ASP A 837 17.36 -1.73 21.10
C ASP A 837 17.60 -0.46 21.94
N SER A 838 16.55 0.33 22.16
CA SER A 838 16.64 1.57 22.93
C SER A 838 16.92 1.32 24.42
N ALA A 839 16.46 0.19 24.98
CA ALA A 839 16.68 -0.20 26.37
C ALA A 839 18.01 -0.93 26.56
N ASP A 840 18.38 -1.81 25.63
CA ASP A 840 19.66 -2.53 25.63
C ASP A 840 20.50 -2.21 24.39
N ARG A 841 21.27 -1.12 24.47
CA ARG A 841 22.12 -0.65 23.35
C ARG A 841 23.16 -1.67 22.86
N SER A 842 23.44 -2.74 23.62
CA SER A 842 24.35 -3.82 23.19
C SER A 842 23.70 -4.77 22.19
N ARG A 843 22.36 -4.80 22.13
CA ARG A 843 21.59 -5.63 21.21
C ARG A 843 21.37 -4.90 19.88
N ILE A 844 21.76 -5.57 18.80
CA ILE A 844 21.66 -5.06 17.44
C ILE A 844 20.89 -6.05 16.59
N TYR A 845 19.91 -5.53 15.85
CA TYR A 845 19.13 -6.27 14.88
C TYR A 845 19.72 -6.04 13.50
N LEU A 846 19.82 -7.12 12.72
CA LEU A 846 20.15 -7.08 11.31
C LEU A 846 18.93 -7.55 10.53
N VAL A 847 18.48 -6.69 9.63
CA VAL A 847 17.57 -7.06 8.56
C VAL A 847 18.37 -7.13 7.28
N SER A 848 18.32 -8.26 6.58
CA SER A 848 18.96 -8.43 5.27
C SER A 848 17.92 -8.70 4.19
N TYR A 849 18.14 -8.13 3.00
CA TYR A 849 17.24 -8.24 1.86
C TYR A 849 17.91 -9.03 0.74
N GLU A 850 17.25 -10.08 0.27
CA GLU A 850 17.68 -10.87 -0.89
C GLU A 850 16.66 -10.65 -2.02
N ASN A 851 17.11 -10.00 -3.11
CA ASN A 851 16.29 -9.75 -4.29
C ASN A 851 16.26 -10.98 -5.20
N LYS A 852 15.14 -11.70 -5.23
CA LYS A 852 14.86 -12.78 -6.20
C LYS A 852 13.94 -12.27 -7.31
N PRO A 853 13.85 -12.97 -8.46
CA PRO A 853 12.90 -12.61 -9.49
C PRO A 853 11.47 -12.60 -8.93
N LYS A 854 10.83 -11.42 -8.92
CA LYS A 854 9.46 -11.15 -8.41
C LYS A 854 9.26 -11.36 -6.90
N GLU A 855 10.32 -11.67 -6.14
CA GLU A 855 10.22 -11.96 -4.71
C GLU A 855 11.33 -11.28 -3.92
N LEU A 856 10.97 -10.57 -2.85
CA LEU A 856 11.90 -9.97 -1.92
C LEU A 856 11.89 -10.80 -0.64
N VAL A 857 13.02 -11.44 -0.34
CA VAL A 857 13.16 -12.22 0.90
C VAL A 857 13.84 -11.35 1.95
N VAL A 858 13.11 -11.08 3.02
CA VAL A 858 13.55 -10.25 4.16
C VAL A 858 13.86 -11.18 5.32
N THR A 859 15.12 -11.21 5.75
CA THR A 859 15.53 -12.00 6.91
C THR A 859 15.84 -11.08 8.08
N ILE A 860 15.21 -11.36 9.23
CA ILE A 860 15.33 -10.56 10.45
C ILE A 860 16.03 -11.42 11.50
N GLY A 861 17.14 -10.92 12.02
CA GLY A 861 17.92 -11.55 13.09
C GLY A 861 18.43 -10.53 14.10
N ASP A 862 18.84 -11.01 15.26
CA ASP A 862 19.49 -10.17 16.28
C ASP A 862 20.79 -10.80 16.79
N THR A 863 21.63 -9.96 17.36
CA THR A 863 22.86 -10.36 18.06
C THR A 863 23.17 -9.40 19.19
N VAL A 864 23.99 -9.84 20.14
CA VAL A 864 24.45 -9.01 21.26
C VAL A 864 25.94 -8.74 21.07
N VAL A 865 26.29 -7.48 20.86
CA VAL A 865 27.67 -7.03 20.70
C VAL A 865 28.25 -6.76 22.09
N ARG A 866 29.32 -7.48 22.44
CA ARG A 866 30.01 -7.34 23.73
C ARG A 866 31.12 -6.32 23.71
#